data_AF-A0A1I7DZL4-F1
#
_entry.id   AF-A0A1I7DZL4-F1
#
_cell.length_a   1.000
_cell.length_b   1.000
_cell.length_c   1.000
_cell.angle_alpha   90.00
_cell.angle_beta   90.00
_cell.angle_gamma   90.00
#
_symmetry.space_group_name_H-M   'P 1'
#
loop_
_entity.id
_entity.type
_entity.pdbx_description
1 polymer ?
#
loop_
_entity_poly.entity_id
_entity_poly.type
_entity_poly.pdbx_seq_one_letter_code
_entity_poly.pdbx_strand_id
1 'polypeptide(L)'
;MNDSVLNATQQEFLETYVLNPVKETDAPDRPETGTTDLGVDRSALATVEALARSFRQWQDRLSQLPSKAPNDQFRDLERLGREITTLSALVDRDRALIPPSMLSASERKLQSIHKAVEDEVQRIQSETNEYDINASAVDTATVFAKAYSKWQERLKKLETMEPRDRYLNLKWLERDLGIYRKMIDRDRDNMPGGLLSTADRRLGRMGETVTAGIAEIKNELSERAKIKETQEWPDAISKAEKLTGKALLEKLEQLENERARLVAEMNAVGLSPDTVEKFPLSTLRDAYEENLPKFSGKIEKVSFEKQELPKLRYNDDVCRKIFAEYHNNWFELKKVYKTQDFLDRVSEIFKSTETDGTNAMWQLWMFRKRTVDGLMRKLEKKHDLDGEKTGWVAVGSTNLESDYDISVMKHGGKADDHEIVKDFNATFQSDFKTQPGMLFDTNLYASAPARHAIAEFPKDPGEKAMAAMGRSGQDVGALMKQRRFMSWEEYETFTQNILAQMKRDDATPEDIASTRNQFEEADVRYQMAQQEILIKTRDMLTLKETLGDDEREALKMVVDALAAADQGSDAASAKKLLDAAHALEGHKFEKVLLEVNNEIYVTATENVRLLQAEIDELQKSLGTPPDPGIQEKLNGKIARAKDLFADAVFFANEAYHAEGPFKHIVEATQAVESDIKKDYPKWEEMPEGAFKKIVEEERKKRRDGLSLHSCLQSFNEQLGDLVKDLKHYAEEDLPGSGFYRCSKYMDRLFDAAVLLKQKAKEALPDEIAFDPNVPGITTPVSALKSKTADGLLALRKGAIKIEVKDTGDPIETAKLEAEQIQAFAINEIREMFGVSSLNQLSALFKAYGVAVNAQLRKAVAEEMKMLKSGSAAFFEPVPKRPDSA
;
A
#
# COMPACT_ATOMS: atom_id res chain seq x y z
N MET A 1 -65.86 -19.53 -10.40
CA MET A 1 -66.36 -18.17 -10.10
C MET A 1 -65.47 -17.60 -9.02
N ASN A 2 -64.48 -16.73 -9.24
CA ASN A 2 -64.29 -15.70 -10.26
C ASN A 2 -62.86 -15.74 -10.84
N ASP A 3 -62.78 -15.64 -12.16
CA ASP A 3 -61.58 -15.84 -12.99
C ASP A 3 -61.29 -14.61 -13.89
N SER A 4 -61.56 -13.38 -13.44
CA SER A 4 -61.58 -12.21 -14.35
C SER A 4 -60.88 -10.94 -13.89
N VAL A 5 -59.92 -10.98 -12.96
CA VAL A 5 -59.18 -9.77 -12.54
C VAL A 5 -57.66 -9.88 -12.70
N LEU A 6 -57.10 -11.07 -12.95
CA LEU A 6 -55.64 -11.24 -13.02
C LEU A 6 -54.99 -10.85 -14.37
N ASN A 7 -55.75 -10.67 -15.45
CA ASN A 7 -55.17 -10.54 -16.82
C ASN A 7 -55.10 -9.10 -17.37
N ALA A 8 -55.74 -8.09 -16.76
CA ALA A 8 -55.73 -6.72 -17.30
C ALA A 8 -54.51 -5.89 -16.84
N THR A 9 -53.98 -6.16 -15.65
CA THR A 9 -52.88 -5.37 -15.06
C THR A 9 -51.50 -5.78 -15.56
N GLN A 10 -51.39 -6.97 -16.19
CA GLN A 10 -50.17 -7.43 -16.86
C GLN A 10 -49.96 -6.73 -18.23
N GLN A 11 -51.01 -6.18 -18.84
CA GLN A 11 -50.96 -5.59 -20.19
C GLN A 11 -50.66 -4.08 -20.18
N GLU A 12 -51.13 -3.34 -19.16
CA GLU A 12 -50.91 -1.87 -19.05
C GLU A 12 -49.49 -1.49 -18.60
N PHE A 13 -48.83 -2.35 -17.81
CA PHE A 13 -47.41 -2.22 -17.45
C PHE A 13 -46.48 -2.48 -18.65
N LEU A 14 -46.91 -3.36 -19.58
CA LEU A 14 -46.23 -3.67 -20.85
C LEU A 14 -46.33 -2.53 -21.88
N GLU A 15 -47.44 -1.79 -21.91
CA GLU A 15 -47.65 -0.70 -22.88
C GLU A 15 -46.97 0.63 -22.48
N THR A 16 -46.82 0.90 -21.18
CA THR A 16 -46.34 2.22 -20.72
C THR A 16 -44.81 2.33 -20.63
N TYR A 17 -44.09 1.22 -20.49
CA TYR A 17 -42.65 1.23 -20.16
C TYR A 17 -41.75 0.50 -21.17
N VAL A 18 -42.29 -0.13 -22.23
CA VAL A 18 -41.49 -1.01 -23.12
C VAL A 18 -41.64 -0.74 -24.63
N LEU A 19 -42.72 -0.13 -25.16
CA LEU A 19 -42.95 -0.13 -26.63
C LEU A 19 -43.38 1.24 -27.22
N ASN A 20 -42.47 2.21 -27.38
CA ASN A 20 -41.89 2.61 -28.69
C ASN A 20 -41.23 4.02 -28.70
N PRO A 21 -40.08 4.18 -29.38
CA PRO A 21 -39.35 5.43 -29.58
C PRO A 21 -39.80 6.22 -30.82
N VAL A 22 -39.53 7.53 -30.79
CA VAL A 22 -39.26 8.52 -31.87
C VAL A 22 -39.56 8.10 -33.33
N LYS A 23 -40.39 8.91 -34.02
CA LYS A 23 -40.12 9.28 -35.42
C LYS A 23 -39.44 10.65 -35.43
N GLU A 24 -38.21 10.69 -35.90
CA GLU A 24 -37.45 11.91 -36.18
C GLU A 24 -38.15 12.72 -37.27
N THR A 25 -38.33 14.01 -37.04
CA THR A 25 -38.07 15.06 -38.05
C THR A 25 -37.94 16.40 -37.33
N ASP A 26 -36.81 17.07 -37.60
CA ASP A 26 -36.45 18.48 -37.36
C ASP A 26 -36.05 18.91 -35.94
N ALA A 27 -34.73 19.00 -35.73
CA ALA A 27 -34.11 19.81 -34.69
C ALA A 27 -34.30 21.31 -34.99
N PRO A 28 -34.36 22.20 -33.97
CA PRO A 28 -33.12 22.75 -33.43
C PRO A 28 -33.09 23.05 -31.92
N ASP A 29 -31.84 23.18 -31.43
CA ASP A 29 -31.34 23.78 -30.17
C ASP A 29 -31.79 23.22 -28.80
N ARG A 30 -30.85 22.50 -28.17
CA ARG A 30 -30.85 22.13 -26.74
C ARG A 30 -30.21 23.23 -25.88
N PRO A 31 -30.60 23.32 -24.60
CA PRO A 31 -29.68 23.61 -23.52
C PRO A 31 -29.52 22.41 -22.56
N GLU A 32 -28.31 22.32 -21.99
CA GLU A 32 -27.82 21.28 -21.10
C GLU A 32 -28.49 21.32 -19.71
N THR A 33 -29.23 20.27 -19.35
CA THR A 33 -29.41 19.83 -17.95
C THR A 33 -29.65 18.32 -17.92
N GLY A 34 -29.08 17.62 -16.93
CA GLY A 34 -29.03 16.15 -16.81
C GLY A 34 -30.36 15.43 -16.57
N THR A 35 -31.31 15.59 -17.48
CA THR A 35 -32.55 14.81 -17.53
C THR A 35 -32.53 13.91 -18.78
N THR A 36 -33.06 12.69 -18.65
CA THR A 36 -33.35 11.83 -19.81
C THR A 36 -34.39 12.50 -20.71
N ASP A 37 -34.58 12.07 -21.97
CA ASP A 37 -35.56 12.65 -22.94
C ASP A 37 -37.03 12.67 -22.44
N LEU A 38 -37.29 12.18 -21.22
CA LEU A 38 -38.57 12.19 -20.50
C LEU A 38 -38.62 13.18 -19.31
N GLY A 39 -37.58 13.99 -19.08
CA GLY A 39 -37.53 14.94 -17.96
C GLY A 39 -37.37 14.29 -16.57
N VAL A 40 -37.02 13.00 -16.52
CA VAL A 40 -36.91 12.23 -15.26
C VAL A 40 -35.44 12.07 -14.86
N ASP A 41 -35.16 12.35 -13.59
CA ASP A 41 -33.86 12.21 -12.94
C ASP A 41 -33.39 10.75 -12.90
N ARG A 42 -32.10 10.49 -13.18
CA ARG A 42 -31.55 9.12 -13.25
C ARG A 42 -31.62 8.38 -11.91
N SER A 43 -31.55 9.07 -10.78
CA SER A 43 -31.72 8.49 -9.45
C SER A 43 -33.16 8.01 -9.25
N ALA A 44 -34.14 8.80 -9.71
CA ALA A 44 -35.54 8.39 -9.67
C ALA A 44 -35.84 7.17 -10.54
N LEU A 45 -35.23 7.10 -11.74
CA LEU A 45 -35.37 5.93 -12.62
C LEU A 45 -34.77 4.66 -11.96
N ALA A 46 -33.60 4.77 -11.34
CA ALA A 46 -32.97 3.66 -10.62
C ALA A 46 -33.82 3.19 -9.43
N THR A 47 -34.46 4.11 -8.71
CA THR A 47 -35.39 3.79 -7.60
C THR A 47 -36.66 3.11 -8.10
N VAL A 48 -37.22 3.55 -9.25
CA VAL A 48 -38.37 2.90 -9.90
C VAL A 48 -38.02 1.49 -10.41
N GLU A 49 -36.82 1.29 -10.98
CA GLU A 49 -36.34 -0.04 -11.39
C GLU A 49 -36.08 -0.97 -10.20
N ALA A 50 -35.51 -0.45 -9.11
CA ALA A 50 -35.31 -1.20 -7.87
C ALA A 50 -36.65 -1.66 -7.26
N LEU A 51 -37.67 -0.78 -7.29
CA LEU A 51 -39.04 -1.13 -6.90
C LEU A 51 -39.60 -2.23 -7.80
N ALA A 52 -39.53 -2.08 -9.13
CA ALA A 52 -40.08 -3.06 -10.08
C ALA A 52 -39.41 -4.45 -9.98
N ARG A 53 -38.10 -4.51 -9.68
CA ARG A 53 -37.38 -5.77 -9.43
C ARG A 53 -37.79 -6.39 -8.09
N SER A 54 -37.84 -5.58 -7.04
CA SER A 54 -38.21 -6.05 -5.69
C SER A 54 -39.65 -6.55 -5.66
N PHE A 55 -40.58 -5.87 -6.34
CA PHE A 55 -41.97 -6.30 -6.45
C PHE A 55 -42.14 -7.68 -7.08
N ARG A 56 -41.39 -7.98 -8.15
CA ARG A 56 -41.41 -9.32 -8.77
C ARG A 56 -40.88 -10.39 -7.81
N GLN A 57 -39.76 -10.12 -7.14
CA GLN A 57 -39.20 -11.04 -6.15
C GLN A 57 -40.14 -11.26 -4.96
N TRP A 58 -40.87 -10.23 -4.55
CA TRP A 58 -41.84 -10.34 -3.47
C TRP A 58 -43.07 -11.13 -3.88
N GLN A 59 -43.60 -10.94 -5.09
CA GLN A 59 -44.71 -11.75 -5.60
C GLN A 59 -44.34 -13.24 -5.68
N ASP A 60 -43.14 -13.54 -6.17
CA ASP A 60 -42.63 -14.93 -6.22
C ASP A 60 -42.51 -15.52 -4.80
N ARG A 61 -41.93 -14.77 -3.85
CA ARG A 61 -41.81 -15.23 -2.46
C ARG A 61 -43.17 -15.43 -1.79
N LEU A 62 -44.08 -14.47 -1.94
CA LEU A 62 -45.44 -14.56 -1.40
C LEU A 62 -46.19 -15.77 -1.97
N SER A 63 -46.02 -16.09 -3.26
CA SER A 63 -46.63 -17.26 -3.88
C SER A 63 -46.09 -18.60 -3.34
N GLN A 64 -44.86 -18.61 -2.82
CA GLN A 64 -44.22 -19.80 -2.26
C GLN A 64 -44.51 -20.00 -0.77
N LEU A 65 -44.99 -18.97 -0.06
CA LEU A 65 -45.23 -19.04 1.39
C LEU A 65 -46.11 -20.23 1.80
N PRO A 66 -47.26 -20.54 1.15
CA PRO A 66 -48.13 -21.64 1.57
C PRO A 66 -47.47 -23.02 1.59
N SER A 67 -46.35 -23.20 0.87
CA SER A 67 -45.60 -24.47 0.81
C SER A 67 -44.53 -24.64 1.90
N LYS A 68 -44.25 -23.58 2.68
CA LYS A 68 -43.19 -23.57 3.71
C LYS A 68 -43.73 -23.87 5.09
N ALA A 69 -42.86 -24.32 6.01
CA ALA A 69 -43.23 -24.49 7.42
C ALA A 69 -43.54 -23.12 8.07
N PRO A 70 -44.44 -23.04 9.08
CA PRO A 70 -44.89 -21.75 9.65
C PRO A 70 -43.77 -20.83 10.16
N ASN A 71 -42.71 -21.40 10.76
CA ASN A 71 -41.56 -20.61 11.23
C ASN A 71 -40.73 -20.02 10.07
N ASP A 72 -40.67 -20.72 8.94
CA ASP A 72 -39.97 -20.24 7.74
C ASP A 72 -40.85 -19.23 6.98
N GLN A 73 -42.17 -19.42 6.98
CA GLN A 73 -43.12 -18.42 6.51
C GLN A 73 -42.97 -17.10 7.29
N PHE A 74 -42.89 -17.17 8.62
CA PHE A 74 -42.75 -16.00 9.48
C PHE A 74 -41.41 -15.28 9.27
N ARG A 75 -40.30 -16.02 9.16
CA ARG A 75 -38.98 -15.44 8.86
C ARG A 75 -38.94 -14.76 7.49
N ASP A 76 -39.56 -15.35 6.48
CA ASP A 76 -39.65 -14.77 5.14
C ASP A 76 -40.56 -13.53 5.11
N LEU A 77 -41.66 -13.54 5.86
CA LEU A 77 -42.54 -12.38 6.02
C LEU A 77 -41.88 -11.23 6.80
N GLU A 78 -41.12 -11.51 7.87
CA GLU A 78 -40.32 -10.48 8.56
C GLU A 78 -39.26 -9.87 7.65
N ARG A 79 -38.61 -10.73 6.84
CA ARG A 79 -37.62 -10.27 5.86
C ARG A 79 -38.28 -9.40 4.79
N LEU A 80 -39.44 -9.80 4.27
CA LEU A 80 -40.25 -8.99 3.35
C LEU A 80 -40.64 -7.65 3.98
N GLY A 81 -41.06 -7.63 5.25
CA GLY A 81 -41.39 -6.39 5.96
C GLY A 81 -40.20 -5.43 6.09
N ARG A 82 -38.99 -5.95 6.38
CA ARG A 82 -37.76 -5.15 6.42
C ARG A 82 -37.36 -4.60 5.05
N GLU A 83 -37.51 -5.42 4.00
CA GLU A 83 -37.25 -5.01 2.62
C GLU A 83 -38.26 -3.94 2.15
N ILE A 84 -39.54 -4.08 2.46
CA ILE A 84 -40.60 -3.08 2.19
C ILE A 84 -40.31 -1.77 2.91
N THR A 85 -39.94 -1.82 4.19
CA THR A 85 -39.59 -0.61 4.97
C THR A 85 -38.38 0.12 4.38
N THR A 86 -37.37 -0.64 3.96
CA THR A 86 -36.16 -0.07 3.33
C THR A 86 -36.48 0.61 2.00
N LEU A 87 -37.37 0.01 1.20
CA LEU A 87 -37.78 0.57 -0.09
C LEU A 87 -38.76 1.73 0.04
N SER A 88 -39.65 1.74 1.03
CA SER A 88 -40.46 2.92 1.36
C SER A 88 -39.57 4.10 1.77
N ALA A 89 -38.52 3.88 2.56
CA ALA A 89 -37.57 4.92 2.91
C ALA A 89 -36.76 5.45 1.70
N LEU A 90 -36.46 4.58 0.72
CA LEU A 90 -35.85 4.98 -0.55
C LEU A 90 -36.81 5.81 -1.41
N VAL A 91 -38.09 5.42 -1.50
CA VAL A 91 -39.14 6.18 -2.19
C VAL A 91 -39.36 7.55 -1.55
N ASP A 92 -39.38 7.62 -0.22
CA ASP A 92 -39.53 8.90 0.50
C ASP A 92 -38.30 9.82 0.32
N ARG A 93 -37.09 9.26 0.30
CA ARG A 93 -35.85 10.00 0.03
C ARG A 93 -35.85 10.62 -1.37
N ASP A 94 -36.29 9.84 -2.37
CA ASP A 94 -36.23 10.23 -3.78
C ASP A 94 -37.57 10.81 -4.28
N ARG A 95 -38.51 11.09 -3.37
CA ARG A 95 -39.89 11.50 -3.65
C ARG A 95 -40.01 12.73 -4.55
N ALA A 96 -39.10 13.69 -4.37
CA ALA A 96 -39.05 14.92 -5.16
C ALA A 96 -38.59 14.70 -6.61
N LEU A 97 -37.98 13.55 -6.89
CA LEU A 97 -37.37 13.20 -8.17
C LEU A 97 -38.25 12.23 -8.99
N ILE A 98 -39.19 11.53 -8.35
CA ILE A 98 -40.09 10.56 -8.99
C ILE A 98 -41.34 11.28 -9.54
N PRO A 99 -41.69 11.11 -10.83
CA PRO A 99 -42.90 11.71 -11.39
C PRO A 99 -44.15 11.36 -10.56
N PRO A 100 -45.04 12.32 -10.25
CA PRO A 100 -46.19 12.10 -9.36
C PRO A 100 -47.08 10.92 -9.76
N SER A 101 -47.22 10.62 -11.05
CA SER A 101 -47.97 9.47 -11.57
C SER A 101 -47.30 8.13 -11.22
N MET A 102 -45.97 8.06 -11.32
CA MET A 102 -45.16 6.88 -10.97
C MET A 102 -45.06 6.69 -9.47
N LEU A 103 -44.93 7.79 -8.72
CA LEU A 103 -44.93 7.80 -7.27
C LEU A 103 -46.27 7.25 -6.76
N SER A 104 -47.39 7.78 -7.26
CA SER A 104 -48.73 7.33 -6.88
C SER A 104 -49.01 5.86 -7.24
N ALA A 105 -48.45 5.36 -8.36
CA ALA A 105 -48.56 3.95 -8.73
C ALA A 105 -47.71 3.06 -7.81
N SER A 106 -46.49 3.50 -7.49
CA SER A 106 -45.55 2.79 -6.61
C SER A 106 -46.05 2.74 -5.17
N GLU A 107 -46.56 3.86 -4.65
CA GLU A 107 -47.17 3.95 -3.31
C GLU A 107 -48.41 3.06 -3.19
N ARG A 108 -49.30 3.05 -4.20
CA ARG A 108 -50.46 2.13 -4.22
C ARG A 108 -50.05 0.66 -4.26
N LYS A 109 -48.99 0.33 -5.00
CA LYS A 109 -48.48 -1.04 -5.07
C LYS A 109 -47.77 -1.47 -3.79
N LEU A 110 -46.98 -0.58 -3.18
CA LEU A 110 -46.38 -0.77 -1.85
C LEU A 110 -47.46 -0.98 -0.80
N GLN A 111 -48.51 -0.15 -0.78
CA GLN A 111 -49.64 -0.29 0.14
C GLN A 111 -50.39 -1.61 -0.07
N SER A 112 -50.62 -2.01 -1.33
CA SER A 112 -51.28 -3.29 -1.64
C SER A 112 -50.46 -4.50 -1.18
N ILE A 113 -49.13 -4.44 -1.27
CA ILE A 113 -48.26 -5.55 -0.85
C ILE A 113 -48.05 -5.53 0.65
N HIS A 114 -47.93 -4.35 1.25
CA HIS A 114 -47.91 -4.21 2.70
C HIS A 114 -49.18 -4.79 3.32
N LYS A 115 -50.34 -4.47 2.75
CA LYS A 115 -51.63 -5.06 3.13
C LYS A 115 -51.68 -6.57 2.90
N ALA A 116 -51.16 -7.08 1.78
CA ALA A 116 -51.12 -8.53 1.54
C ALA A 116 -50.20 -9.27 2.53
N VAL A 117 -49.08 -8.65 2.91
CA VAL A 117 -48.17 -9.15 3.95
C VAL A 117 -48.85 -9.10 5.31
N GLU A 118 -49.55 -8.00 5.65
CA GLU A 118 -50.32 -7.87 6.89
C GLU A 118 -51.48 -8.89 6.95
N ASP A 119 -52.25 -9.07 5.88
CA ASP A 119 -53.35 -10.03 5.78
C ASP A 119 -52.83 -11.47 5.91
N GLU A 120 -51.66 -11.79 5.32
CA GLU A 120 -51.04 -13.11 5.40
C GLU A 120 -50.40 -13.36 6.78
N VAL A 121 -49.79 -12.33 7.38
CA VAL A 121 -49.33 -12.38 8.78
C VAL A 121 -50.52 -12.57 9.70
N GLN A 122 -51.65 -11.90 9.48
CA GLN A 122 -52.88 -12.10 10.25
C GLN A 122 -53.49 -13.49 10.02
N ARG A 123 -53.46 -14.02 8.79
CA ARG A 123 -53.89 -15.39 8.48
C ARG A 123 -53.03 -16.41 9.23
N ILE A 124 -51.71 -16.31 9.11
CA ILE A 124 -50.77 -17.19 9.83
C ILE A 124 -50.95 -17.02 11.33
N GLN A 125 -51.07 -15.80 11.84
CA GLN A 125 -51.36 -15.52 13.25
C GLN A 125 -52.70 -16.10 13.70
N SER A 126 -53.73 -16.12 12.85
CA SER A 126 -55.03 -16.71 13.13
C SER A 126 -55.00 -18.25 13.12
N GLU A 127 -54.18 -18.84 12.24
CA GLU A 127 -53.93 -20.29 12.16
C GLU A 127 -52.97 -20.77 13.27
N THR A 128 -52.08 -19.91 13.74
CA THR A 128 -51.26 -20.12 14.94
C THR A 128 -51.93 -19.63 16.21
N ASN A 129 -53.11 -19.01 16.17
CA ASN A 129 -53.87 -18.58 17.37
C ASN A 129 -54.75 -19.67 17.98
N GLU A 130 -54.66 -20.92 17.49
CA GLU A 130 -54.86 -22.09 18.37
C GLU A 130 -53.66 -22.31 19.32
N TYR A 131 -52.58 -21.53 19.17
CA TYR A 131 -51.49 -21.35 20.12
C TYR A 131 -51.57 -19.96 20.79
N ASP A 132 -52.34 -19.94 21.88
CA ASP A 132 -52.29 -19.06 23.05
C ASP A 132 -51.57 -17.70 22.89
N ILE A 133 -52.34 -16.60 22.92
CA ILE A 133 -51.88 -15.19 22.92
C ILE A 133 -50.89 -14.90 24.08
N ASN A 134 -50.79 -15.77 25.08
CA ASN A 134 -49.72 -15.75 26.08
C ASN A 134 -48.30 -16.02 25.50
N ALA A 135 -48.17 -16.65 24.33
CA ALA A 135 -46.88 -17.05 23.74
C ALA A 135 -46.06 -15.86 23.20
N SER A 136 -46.68 -14.85 22.57
CA SER A 136 -45.98 -13.68 22.00
C SER A 136 -45.34 -12.78 23.07
N ALA A 137 -46.07 -12.50 24.16
CA ALA A 137 -45.53 -11.76 25.30
C ALA A 137 -44.42 -12.55 26.02
N VAL A 138 -44.54 -13.88 26.06
CA VAL A 138 -43.51 -14.79 26.60
C VAL A 138 -42.26 -14.85 25.70
N ASP A 139 -42.41 -14.74 24.38
CA ASP A 139 -41.30 -14.68 23.43
C ASP A 139 -40.54 -13.35 23.52
N THR A 140 -41.23 -12.20 23.57
CA THR A 140 -40.56 -10.90 23.81
C THR A 140 -39.85 -10.89 25.16
N ALA A 141 -40.44 -11.47 26.21
CA ALA A 141 -39.80 -11.62 27.52
C ALA A 141 -38.57 -12.57 27.48
N THR A 142 -38.62 -13.64 26.67
CA THR A 142 -37.53 -14.61 26.51
C THR A 142 -36.37 -14.03 25.71
N VAL A 143 -36.65 -13.30 24.63
CA VAL A 143 -35.66 -12.55 23.85
C VAL A 143 -34.98 -11.51 24.74
N PHE A 144 -35.75 -10.77 25.53
CA PHE A 144 -35.22 -9.80 26.48
C PHE A 144 -34.34 -10.45 27.56
N ALA A 145 -34.74 -11.60 28.11
CA ALA A 145 -33.95 -12.32 29.11
C ALA A 145 -32.60 -12.82 28.55
N LYS A 146 -32.59 -13.35 27.31
CA LYS A 146 -31.36 -13.75 26.62
C LYS A 146 -30.45 -12.56 26.31
N ALA A 147 -31.03 -11.46 25.83
CA ALA A 147 -30.32 -10.21 25.58
C ALA A 147 -29.69 -9.65 26.87
N TYR A 148 -30.42 -9.69 27.99
CA TYR A 148 -29.94 -9.25 29.29
C TYR A 148 -28.74 -10.06 29.78
N SER A 149 -28.73 -11.39 29.56
CA SER A 149 -27.59 -12.24 29.91
C SER A 149 -26.34 -11.91 29.08
N LYS A 150 -26.49 -11.74 27.75
CA LYS A 150 -25.39 -11.34 26.88
C LYS A 150 -24.86 -9.93 27.23
N TRP A 151 -25.75 -9.05 27.64
CA TRP A 151 -25.40 -7.71 28.11
C TRP A 151 -24.53 -7.74 29.36
N GLN A 152 -24.88 -8.59 30.35
CA GLN A 152 -24.08 -8.81 31.56
C GLN A 152 -22.67 -9.32 31.25
N GLU A 153 -22.54 -10.28 30.34
CA GLU A 153 -21.23 -10.78 29.88
C GLU A 153 -20.43 -9.68 29.19
N ARG A 154 -21.09 -8.85 28.37
CA ARG A 154 -20.41 -7.77 27.66
C ARG A 154 -19.91 -6.69 28.62
N LEU A 155 -20.67 -6.34 29.65
CA LEU A 155 -20.22 -5.41 30.69
C LEU A 155 -18.95 -5.89 31.40
N LYS A 156 -18.86 -7.19 31.75
CA LYS A 156 -17.65 -7.74 32.37
C LYS A 156 -16.41 -7.61 31.47
N LYS A 157 -16.59 -7.73 30.15
CA LYS A 157 -15.49 -7.53 29.20
C LYS A 157 -15.02 -6.06 29.14
N LEU A 158 -15.92 -5.11 29.39
CA LEU A 158 -15.58 -3.68 29.36
C LEU A 158 -14.53 -3.33 30.41
N GLU A 159 -14.52 -3.99 31.58
CA GLU A 159 -13.56 -3.69 32.67
C GLU A 159 -12.09 -3.81 32.24
N THR A 160 -11.81 -4.58 31.19
CA THR A 160 -10.45 -4.83 30.68
C THR A 160 -10.09 -4.02 29.43
N MET A 161 -11.00 -3.18 28.92
CA MET A 161 -10.81 -2.43 27.68
C MET A 161 -10.29 -1.01 27.93
N GLU A 162 -9.60 -0.45 26.93
CA GLU A 162 -9.18 0.95 26.93
C GLU A 162 -10.39 1.92 26.95
N PRO A 163 -10.26 3.14 27.53
CA PRO A 163 -11.37 4.10 27.69
C PRO A 163 -12.19 4.36 26.41
N ARG A 164 -11.52 4.52 25.27
CA ARG A 164 -12.16 4.74 23.96
C ARG A 164 -13.04 3.55 23.56
N ASP A 165 -12.51 2.34 23.67
CA ASP A 165 -13.22 1.13 23.25
C ASP A 165 -14.36 0.79 24.22
N ARG A 166 -14.16 1.04 25.52
CA ARG A 166 -15.23 1.00 26.53
C ARG A 166 -16.37 1.94 26.14
N TYR A 167 -16.08 3.18 25.78
CA TYR A 167 -17.08 4.17 25.39
C TYR A 167 -17.85 3.75 24.12
N LEU A 168 -17.15 3.32 23.06
CA LEU A 168 -17.78 2.87 21.82
C LEU A 168 -18.72 1.68 22.05
N ASN A 169 -18.31 0.74 22.90
CA ASN A 169 -19.17 -0.39 23.27
C ASN A 169 -20.38 0.05 24.12
N LEU A 170 -20.21 0.99 25.06
CA LEU A 170 -21.33 1.53 25.82
C LEU A 170 -22.31 2.31 24.93
N LYS A 171 -21.84 3.05 23.93
CA LYS A 171 -22.69 3.70 22.92
C LYS A 171 -23.46 2.71 22.06
N TRP A 172 -22.85 1.58 21.73
CA TRP A 172 -23.55 0.48 21.07
C TRP A 172 -24.64 -0.11 21.97
N LEU A 173 -24.34 -0.34 23.26
CA LEU A 173 -25.31 -0.80 24.24
C LEU A 173 -26.45 0.20 24.47
N GLU A 174 -26.17 1.51 24.46
CA GLU A 174 -27.18 2.58 24.52
C GLU A 174 -28.16 2.50 23.34
N ARG A 175 -27.65 2.26 22.13
CA ARG A 175 -28.48 2.06 20.93
C ARG A 175 -29.35 0.82 21.05
N ASP A 176 -28.80 -0.30 21.50
CA ASP A 176 -29.54 -1.54 21.73
C ASP A 176 -30.66 -1.36 22.75
N LEU A 177 -30.40 -0.62 23.84
CA LEU A 177 -31.44 -0.28 24.83
C LEU A 177 -32.60 0.50 24.21
N GLY A 178 -32.31 1.40 23.27
CA GLY A 178 -33.33 2.10 22.50
C GLY A 178 -34.21 1.17 21.65
N ILE A 179 -33.62 0.11 21.09
CA ILE A 179 -34.35 -0.93 20.33
C ILE A 179 -35.24 -1.73 21.28
N TYR A 180 -34.70 -2.22 22.40
CA TYR A 180 -35.47 -3.00 23.37
C TYR A 180 -36.62 -2.20 23.99
N ARG A 181 -36.42 -0.91 24.29
CA ARG A 181 -37.49 -0.05 24.78
C ARG A 181 -38.64 0.07 23.78
N LYS A 182 -38.33 0.30 22.49
CA LYS A 182 -39.35 0.32 21.42
C LYS A 182 -40.10 -1.00 21.28
N MET A 183 -39.42 -2.14 21.45
CA MET A 183 -40.06 -3.46 21.42
C MET A 183 -41.03 -3.65 22.59
N ILE A 184 -40.62 -3.27 23.81
CA ILE A 184 -41.48 -3.36 25.00
C ILE A 184 -42.65 -2.40 24.89
N ASP A 185 -42.43 -1.17 24.42
CA ASP A 185 -43.50 -0.18 24.23
C ASP A 185 -44.55 -0.67 23.21
N ARG A 186 -44.12 -1.36 22.16
CA ARG A 186 -45.02 -1.97 21.16
C ARG A 186 -45.89 -3.08 21.76
N ASP A 187 -45.33 -3.92 22.63
CA ASP A 187 -46.00 -5.10 23.17
C ASP A 187 -46.62 -4.85 24.57
N ARG A 188 -46.59 -3.60 25.04
CA ARG A 188 -46.92 -3.18 26.41
C ARG A 188 -48.30 -3.64 26.87
N ASP A 189 -49.33 -3.45 26.04
CA ASP A 189 -50.72 -3.74 26.39
C ASP A 189 -51.00 -5.26 26.45
N ASN A 190 -50.13 -6.07 25.88
CA ASN A 190 -50.25 -7.53 25.80
C ASN A 190 -49.33 -8.26 26.81
N MET A 191 -48.47 -7.54 27.53
CA MET A 191 -47.59 -8.15 28.54
C MET A 191 -48.28 -8.27 29.90
N PRO A 192 -48.16 -9.43 30.58
CA PRO A 192 -48.59 -9.54 31.97
C PRO A 192 -47.90 -8.47 32.84
N GLY A 193 -48.66 -7.75 33.67
CA GLY A 193 -48.14 -6.59 34.41
C GLY A 193 -46.90 -6.88 35.29
N GLY A 194 -46.76 -8.11 35.80
CA GLY A 194 -45.55 -8.55 36.51
C GLY A 194 -44.31 -8.67 35.62
N LEU A 195 -44.47 -9.08 34.37
CA LEU A 195 -43.38 -9.18 33.38
C LEU A 195 -43.00 -7.80 32.84
N LEU A 196 -43.99 -6.98 32.49
CA LEU A 196 -43.77 -5.60 32.02
C LEU A 196 -42.99 -4.79 33.07
N SER A 197 -43.44 -4.82 34.33
CA SER A 197 -42.75 -4.12 35.43
C SER A 197 -41.33 -4.65 35.69
N THR A 198 -41.09 -5.94 35.48
CA THR A 198 -39.75 -6.54 35.59
C THR A 198 -38.84 -6.10 34.44
N ALA A 199 -39.38 -6.04 33.22
CA ALA A 199 -38.64 -5.65 32.03
C ALA A 199 -38.31 -4.15 32.05
N ASP A 200 -39.27 -3.29 32.43
CA ASP A 200 -39.06 -1.85 32.65
C ASP A 200 -38.00 -1.60 33.72
N ARG A 201 -38.05 -2.32 34.85
CA ARG A 201 -37.04 -2.20 35.92
C ARG A 201 -35.65 -2.66 35.48
N ARG A 202 -35.56 -3.67 34.60
CA ARG A 202 -34.27 -4.14 34.07
C ARG A 202 -33.72 -3.16 33.04
N LEU A 203 -34.54 -2.68 32.10
CA LEU A 203 -34.15 -1.64 31.15
C LEU A 203 -33.73 -0.35 31.84
N GLY A 204 -34.46 0.08 32.88
CA GLY A 204 -34.10 1.23 33.71
C GLY A 204 -32.71 1.07 34.30
N ARG A 205 -32.45 -0.05 34.99
CA ARG A 205 -31.13 -0.36 35.57
C ARG A 205 -30.01 -0.45 34.52
N MET A 206 -30.29 -1.03 33.35
CA MET A 206 -29.31 -1.08 32.26
C MET A 206 -29.01 0.31 31.71
N GLY A 207 -30.03 1.15 31.51
CA GLY A 207 -29.88 2.53 31.08
C GLY A 207 -29.08 3.36 32.08
N GLU A 208 -29.37 3.21 33.37
CA GLU A 208 -28.60 3.82 34.46
C GLU A 208 -27.14 3.37 34.43
N THR A 209 -26.89 2.06 34.26
CA THR A 209 -25.52 1.50 34.21
C THR A 209 -24.74 2.02 32.99
N VAL A 210 -25.36 2.04 31.81
CA VAL A 210 -24.72 2.54 30.58
C VAL A 210 -24.43 4.04 30.70
N THR A 211 -25.38 4.81 31.21
CA THR A 211 -25.22 6.26 31.41
C THR A 211 -24.13 6.55 32.43
N ALA A 212 -24.11 5.83 33.55
CA ALA A 212 -23.09 5.95 34.58
C ALA A 212 -21.71 5.59 34.04
N GLY A 213 -21.57 4.49 33.29
CA GLY A 213 -20.30 4.08 32.68
C GLY A 213 -19.79 5.09 31.64
N ILE A 214 -20.68 5.68 30.83
CA ILE A 214 -20.30 6.75 29.89
C ILE A 214 -19.80 7.98 30.66
N ALA A 215 -20.49 8.38 31.72
CA ALA A 215 -20.08 9.51 32.55
C ALA A 215 -18.75 9.25 33.27
N GLU A 216 -18.55 8.03 33.78
CA GLU A 216 -17.31 7.59 34.42
C GLU A 216 -16.12 7.67 33.46
N ILE A 217 -16.24 7.16 32.23
CA ILE A 217 -15.16 7.23 31.23
C ILE A 217 -14.84 8.70 30.88
N LYS A 218 -15.86 9.55 30.75
CA LYS A 218 -15.64 10.99 30.51
C LYS A 218 -14.91 11.66 31.66
N ASN A 219 -15.26 11.32 32.91
CA ASN A 219 -14.58 11.83 34.09
C ASN A 219 -13.13 11.30 34.17
N GLU A 220 -12.92 10.01 33.91
CA GLU A 220 -11.59 9.38 33.88
C GLU A 220 -10.67 10.07 32.86
N LEU A 221 -11.14 10.27 31.62
CA LEU A 221 -10.37 10.96 30.58
C LEU A 221 -10.13 12.43 30.92
N SER A 222 -11.09 13.12 31.54
CA SER A 222 -10.93 14.51 31.96
C SER A 222 -9.91 14.66 33.08
N GLU A 223 -9.93 13.77 34.09
CA GLU A 223 -8.93 13.77 35.17
C GLU A 223 -7.55 13.36 34.64
N ARG A 224 -7.47 12.37 33.74
CA ARG A 224 -6.21 12.00 33.08
C ARG A 224 -5.61 13.17 32.30
N ALA A 225 -6.43 13.90 31.55
CA ALA A 225 -5.99 15.10 30.83
C ALA A 225 -5.49 16.19 31.78
N LYS A 226 -6.19 16.42 32.89
CA LYS A 226 -5.80 17.38 33.92
C LYS A 226 -4.49 16.99 34.62
N ILE A 227 -4.28 15.71 34.94
CA ILE A 227 -3.02 15.21 35.53
C ILE A 227 -1.85 15.42 34.55
N LYS A 228 -2.05 15.07 33.27
CA LYS A 228 -1.06 15.29 32.21
C LYS A 228 -0.69 16.76 32.08
N GLU A 229 -1.69 17.63 31.99
CA GLU A 229 -1.53 19.08 31.83
C GLU A 229 -0.86 19.74 33.04
N THR A 230 -1.24 19.38 34.27
CA THR A 230 -0.83 20.11 35.47
C THR A 230 0.41 19.54 36.17
N GLN A 231 0.76 18.28 35.92
CA GLN A 231 1.84 17.59 36.64
C GLN A 231 2.85 16.94 35.69
N GLU A 232 2.41 15.98 34.87
CA GLU A 232 3.34 15.12 34.14
C GLU A 232 4.06 15.84 33.00
N TRP A 233 3.33 16.59 32.17
CA TRP A 233 3.94 17.28 31.04
C TRP A 233 4.80 18.48 31.43
N PRO A 234 4.43 19.31 32.44
CA PRO A 234 5.35 20.33 32.95
C PRO A 234 6.69 19.76 33.46
N ASP A 235 6.65 18.65 34.21
CA ASP A 235 7.86 17.96 34.66
C ASP A 235 8.65 17.38 33.47
N ALA A 236 7.95 16.80 32.49
CA ALA A 236 8.58 16.30 31.28
C ALA A 236 9.24 17.39 30.43
N ILE A 237 8.63 18.58 30.30
CA ILE A 237 9.22 19.75 29.64
C ILE A 237 10.48 20.19 30.39
N SER A 238 10.40 20.37 31.71
CA SER A 238 11.56 20.80 32.51
C SER A 238 12.75 19.82 32.41
N LYS A 239 12.47 18.52 32.24
CA LYS A 239 13.48 17.51 31.94
C LYS A 239 13.99 17.62 30.49
N ALA A 240 13.09 17.84 29.53
CA ALA A 240 13.42 17.97 28.11
C ALA A 240 14.26 19.21 27.80
N GLU A 241 14.06 20.34 28.49
CA GLU A 241 14.86 21.56 28.34
C GLU A 241 16.36 21.37 28.62
N LYS A 242 16.73 20.26 29.28
CA LYS A 242 18.13 19.89 29.56
C LYS A 242 18.73 18.98 28.48
N LEU A 243 17.93 18.51 27.53
CA LEU A 243 18.33 17.67 26.42
C LEU A 243 18.68 18.54 25.21
N THR A 244 19.50 18.00 24.30
CA THR A 244 19.84 18.63 23.02
C THR A 244 19.82 17.58 21.90
N GLY A 245 19.82 18.03 20.64
CA GLY A 245 19.91 17.16 19.47
C GLY A 245 18.85 16.07 19.43
N LYS A 246 19.27 14.84 19.14
CA LYS A 246 18.40 13.65 19.04
C LYS A 246 17.60 13.36 20.31
N ALA A 247 18.20 13.45 21.50
CA ALA A 247 17.52 13.16 22.76
C ALA A 247 16.37 14.15 23.03
N LEU A 248 16.55 15.42 22.68
CA LEU A 248 15.48 16.43 22.75
C LEU A 248 14.37 16.12 21.74
N LEU A 249 14.73 15.75 20.51
CA LEU A 249 13.77 15.39 19.46
C LEU A 249 12.93 14.16 19.86
N GLU A 250 13.56 13.08 20.30
CA GLU A 250 12.87 11.86 20.76
C GLU A 250 11.89 12.18 21.88
N LYS A 251 12.30 13.05 22.82
CA LYS A 251 11.44 13.45 23.92
C LYS A 251 10.27 14.32 23.47
N LEU A 252 10.51 15.25 22.55
CA LEU A 252 9.49 16.09 21.94
C LEU A 252 8.46 15.23 21.20
N GLU A 253 8.92 14.30 20.36
CA GLU A 253 8.05 13.40 19.59
C GLU A 253 7.25 12.46 20.50
N GLN A 254 7.84 11.96 21.59
CA GLN A 254 7.10 11.21 22.61
C GLN A 254 5.94 12.04 23.16
N LEU A 255 6.20 13.29 23.56
CA LEU A 255 5.18 14.18 24.12
C LEU A 255 4.11 14.55 23.09
N GLU A 256 4.49 14.79 21.84
CA GLU A 256 3.55 15.07 20.75
C GLU A 256 2.64 13.88 20.45
N ASN A 257 3.18 12.66 20.46
CA ASN A 257 2.42 11.43 20.28
C ASN A 257 1.46 11.17 21.46
N GLU A 258 1.93 11.35 22.69
CA GLU A 258 1.08 11.25 23.89
C GLU A 258 -0.07 12.28 23.83
N ARG A 259 0.23 13.52 23.43
CA ARG A 259 -0.78 14.57 23.24
C ARG A 259 -1.79 14.19 22.17
N ALA A 260 -1.33 13.79 20.98
CA ALA A 260 -2.20 13.41 19.87
C ALA A 260 -3.12 12.24 20.24
N ARG A 261 -2.60 11.22 20.95
CA ARG A 261 -3.40 10.09 21.43
C ARG A 261 -4.49 10.55 22.39
N LEU A 262 -4.16 11.38 23.38
CA LEU A 262 -5.13 11.87 24.36
C LEU A 262 -6.22 12.73 23.69
N VAL A 263 -5.83 13.61 22.75
CA VAL A 263 -6.76 14.40 21.94
C VAL A 263 -7.74 13.50 21.17
N ALA A 264 -7.23 12.44 20.53
CA ALA A 264 -8.07 11.47 19.81
C ALA A 264 -9.04 10.73 20.74
N GLU A 265 -8.58 10.31 21.93
CA GLU A 265 -9.42 9.67 22.96
C GLU A 265 -10.52 10.62 23.45
N MET A 266 -10.20 11.89 23.72
CA MET A 266 -11.17 12.91 24.15
C MET A 266 -12.22 13.22 23.09
N ASN A 267 -11.78 13.43 21.84
CA ASN A 267 -12.67 13.67 20.70
C ASN A 267 -13.63 12.48 20.49
N ALA A 268 -13.15 11.25 20.62
CA ALA A 268 -13.97 10.05 20.47
C ALA A 268 -15.11 9.96 21.49
N VAL A 269 -14.94 10.53 22.68
CA VAL A 269 -15.98 10.54 23.73
C VAL A 269 -16.81 11.84 23.77
N GLY A 270 -16.50 12.81 22.89
CA GLY A 270 -17.16 14.11 22.83
C GLY A 270 -16.77 15.05 23.98
N LEU A 271 -15.52 14.98 24.44
CA LEU A 271 -14.90 15.98 25.31
C LEU A 271 -14.13 17.00 24.46
N SER A 272 -14.06 18.26 24.91
CA SER A 272 -13.21 19.26 24.24
C SER A 272 -11.73 19.01 24.61
N PRO A 273 -10.83 18.86 23.62
CA PRO A 273 -9.40 18.71 23.86
C PRO A 273 -8.64 20.05 23.98
N ASP A 274 -9.33 21.20 24.01
CA ASP A 274 -8.72 22.53 23.90
C ASP A 274 -7.50 22.77 24.81
N THR A 275 -7.56 22.35 26.08
CA THR A 275 -6.46 22.55 27.04
C THR A 275 -5.26 21.66 26.73
N VAL A 276 -5.53 20.43 26.28
CA VAL A 276 -4.52 19.44 25.89
C VAL A 276 -3.83 19.87 24.59
N GLU A 277 -4.58 20.38 23.61
CA GLU A 277 -4.04 20.86 22.32
C GLU A 277 -3.16 22.09 22.48
N LYS A 278 -3.56 23.03 23.35
CA LYS A 278 -2.85 24.29 23.62
C LYS A 278 -1.61 24.12 24.49
N PHE A 279 -1.31 22.91 24.96
CA PHE A 279 -0.14 22.66 25.78
C PHE A 279 1.16 23.03 25.03
N PRO A 280 2.11 23.78 25.64
CA PRO A 280 3.15 24.52 24.93
C PRO A 280 4.35 23.64 24.52
N LEU A 281 4.11 22.59 23.74
CA LEU A 281 5.19 21.80 23.12
C LEU A 281 5.96 22.59 22.06
N SER A 282 5.41 23.70 21.56
CA SER A 282 6.09 24.60 20.61
C SER A 282 7.40 25.13 21.17
N THR A 283 7.46 25.42 22.47
CA THR A 283 8.69 25.93 23.12
C THR A 283 9.85 24.94 23.04
N LEU A 284 9.58 23.64 23.23
CA LEU A 284 10.60 22.59 23.06
C LEU A 284 10.98 22.42 21.59
N ARG A 285 10.01 22.58 20.68
CA ARG A 285 10.26 22.55 19.24
C ARG A 285 11.13 23.73 18.81
N ASP A 286 10.83 24.94 19.26
CA ASP A 286 11.62 26.14 18.99
C ASP A 286 13.06 25.95 19.52
N ALA A 287 13.22 25.42 20.74
CA ALA A 287 14.53 25.08 21.30
C ALA A 287 15.28 24.02 20.47
N TYR A 288 14.61 22.98 19.98
CA TYR A 288 15.21 22.02 19.05
C TYR A 288 15.65 22.70 17.75
N GLU A 289 14.79 23.54 17.19
CA GLU A 289 15.01 24.22 15.92
C GLU A 289 16.11 25.28 15.97
N GLU A 290 16.27 25.97 17.10
CA GLU A 290 17.36 26.91 17.38
C GLU A 290 18.72 26.23 17.46
N ASN A 291 18.74 24.96 17.90
CA ASN A 291 19.94 24.14 18.00
C ASN A 291 20.34 23.46 16.68
N LEU A 292 19.49 23.49 15.65
CA LEU A 292 19.87 22.97 14.33
C LEU A 292 20.93 23.88 13.68
N PRO A 293 21.90 23.29 12.95
CA PRO A 293 22.96 24.06 12.32
C PRO A 293 22.38 25.02 11.28
N LYS A 294 22.93 26.25 11.25
CA LYS A 294 22.50 27.31 10.33
C LYS A 294 23.40 27.33 9.11
N PHE A 295 22.76 27.35 7.94
CA PHE A 295 23.48 27.42 6.68
C PHE A 295 24.11 28.79 6.50
N SER A 296 25.42 28.82 6.25
CA SER A 296 26.21 30.02 5.97
C SER A 296 27.26 29.80 4.87
N GLY A 297 27.41 28.56 4.41
CA GLY A 297 28.33 28.19 3.33
C GLY A 297 27.94 28.79 1.98
N LYS A 298 28.91 28.81 1.07
CA LYS A 298 28.70 29.26 -0.31
C LYS A 298 28.53 28.04 -1.23
N ILE A 299 27.51 28.06 -2.07
CA ILE A 299 27.23 26.97 -3.01
C ILE A 299 28.03 27.18 -4.29
N GLU A 300 28.81 26.18 -4.67
CA GLU A 300 29.51 26.13 -5.96
C GLU A 300 28.94 25.01 -6.83
N LYS A 301 28.60 25.33 -8.08
CA LYS A 301 28.22 24.32 -9.07
C LYS A 301 29.48 23.68 -9.64
N VAL A 302 29.56 22.36 -9.56
CA VAL A 302 30.70 21.61 -10.09
C VAL A 302 30.37 21.15 -11.50
N SER A 303 31.11 21.64 -12.50
CA SER A 303 31.18 20.95 -13.79
C SER A 303 32.00 19.68 -13.58
N PHE A 304 31.38 18.52 -13.74
CA PHE A 304 32.11 17.26 -13.85
C PHE A 304 32.90 17.27 -15.17
N GLU A 305 34.01 18.00 -15.22
CA GLU A 305 35.10 17.65 -16.11
C GLU A 305 35.54 16.24 -15.70
N LYS A 306 35.67 15.32 -16.67
CA LYS A 306 36.07 13.91 -16.45
C LYS A 306 37.12 13.86 -15.35
N GLN A 307 36.73 13.47 -14.14
CA GLN A 307 37.65 13.40 -13.01
C GLN A 307 38.75 12.43 -13.45
N GLU A 308 39.96 12.95 -13.69
CA GLU A 308 41.06 12.08 -14.12
C GLU A 308 41.22 11.02 -13.04
N LEU A 309 41.01 9.76 -13.41
CA LEU A 309 41.22 8.63 -12.50
C LEU A 309 42.63 8.79 -11.91
N PRO A 310 42.76 8.75 -10.57
CA PRO A 310 44.07 8.86 -9.95
C PRO A 310 45.02 7.83 -10.58
N LYS A 311 46.18 8.28 -11.07
CA LYS A 311 47.20 7.43 -11.73
C LYS A 311 47.95 6.54 -10.71
N LEU A 312 47.25 5.99 -9.72
CA LEU A 312 47.83 5.21 -8.63
C LEU A 312 47.99 3.74 -9.01
N ARG A 313 49.11 3.15 -8.59
CA ARG A 313 49.38 1.72 -8.72
C ARG A 313 48.54 0.96 -7.68
N TYR A 314 47.50 0.34 -8.19
CA TYR A 314 46.61 -0.60 -7.52
C TYR A 314 47.33 -1.87 -7.03
N ASN A 315 46.92 -2.40 -5.86
CA ASN A 315 47.42 -3.66 -5.31
C ASN A 315 46.26 -4.53 -4.74
N ASP A 316 46.00 -5.68 -5.36
CA ASP A 316 44.94 -6.63 -4.97
C ASP A 316 45.08 -7.11 -3.52
N ASP A 317 46.30 -7.40 -3.06
CA ASP A 317 46.56 -7.93 -1.71
C ASP A 317 46.26 -6.88 -0.64
N VAL A 318 46.53 -5.61 -0.95
CA VAL A 318 46.22 -4.49 -0.06
C VAL A 318 44.72 -4.31 0.06
N CYS A 319 43.98 -4.30 -1.05
CA CYS A 319 42.52 -4.18 -1.00
C CYS A 319 41.89 -5.33 -0.22
N ARG A 320 42.33 -6.58 -0.45
CA ARG A 320 41.87 -7.75 0.32
C ARG A 320 42.13 -7.61 1.82
N LYS A 321 43.30 -7.09 2.20
CA LYS A 321 43.64 -6.87 3.61
C LYS A 321 42.71 -5.83 4.25
N ILE A 322 42.44 -4.73 3.56
CA ILE A 322 41.51 -3.69 4.05
C ILE A 322 40.11 -4.30 4.22
N PHE A 323 39.57 -4.97 3.20
CA PHE A 323 38.27 -5.62 3.33
C PHE A 323 38.21 -6.60 4.51
N ALA A 324 39.24 -7.41 4.72
CA ALA A 324 39.30 -8.35 5.84
C ALA A 324 39.33 -7.65 7.22
N GLU A 325 39.99 -6.49 7.34
CA GLU A 325 40.02 -5.69 8.57
C GLU A 325 38.67 -5.05 8.91
N TYR A 326 37.85 -4.77 7.90
CA TYR A 326 36.49 -4.24 8.04
C TYR A 326 35.45 -5.33 7.78
N HIS A 327 35.70 -6.52 8.33
CA HIS A 327 34.77 -7.66 8.39
C HIS A 327 34.18 -8.12 7.05
N ASN A 328 34.87 -7.86 5.94
CA ASN A 328 34.37 -8.08 4.59
C ASN A 328 33.01 -7.41 4.36
N ASN A 329 32.86 -6.17 4.85
CA ASN A 329 31.62 -5.42 4.84
C ASN A 329 31.82 -4.03 4.20
N TRP A 330 31.21 -3.81 3.04
CA TRP A 330 31.27 -2.52 2.33
C TRP A 330 30.62 -1.39 3.12
N PHE A 331 29.55 -1.68 3.87
CA PHE A 331 28.82 -0.67 4.66
C PHE A 331 29.68 -0.11 5.79
N GLU A 332 30.52 -0.94 6.42
CA GLU A 332 31.49 -0.45 7.42
C GLU A 332 32.51 0.49 6.77
N LEU A 333 33.05 0.12 5.60
CA LEU A 333 33.96 0.97 4.85
C LEU A 333 33.31 2.31 4.47
N LYS A 334 32.06 2.31 3.99
CA LYS A 334 31.32 3.55 3.68
C LYS A 334 31.18 4.47 4.90
N LYS A 335 31.07 3.91 6.11
CA LYS A 335 30.96 4.69 7.35
C LYS A 335 32.29 5.28 7.79
N VAL A 336 33.38 4.52 7.63
CA VAL A 336 34.68 4.90 8.21
C VAL A 336 35.65 5.58 7.25
N TYR A 337 35.44 5.54 5.93
CA TYR A 337 36.52 5.94 5.00
C TYR A 337 36.95 7.42 5.06
N LYS A 338 36.17 8.26 5.74
CA LYS A 338 36.47 9.68 6.00
C LYS A 338 37.00 9.94 7.40
N THR A 339 37.17 8.92 8.24
CA THR A 339 37.66 9.07 9.62
C THR A 339 39.17 9.06 9.67
N GLN A 340 39.75 9.73 10.68
CA GLN A 340 41.20 9.75 10.87
C GLN A 340 41.76 8.34 11.09
N ASP A 341 41.06 7.51 11.86
CA ASP A 341 41.47 6.12 12.11
C ASP A 341 41.61 5.32 10.80
N PHE A 342 40.69 5.49 9.85
CA PHE A 342 40.79 4.86 8.55
C PHE A 342 41.96 5.43 7.73
N LEU A 343 42.16 6.75 7.74
CA LEU A 343 43.26 7.40 7.03
C LEU A 343 44.63 6.94 7.54
N ASP A 344 44.79 6.86 8.86
CA ASP A 344 46.00 6.38 9.52
C ASP A 344 46.28 4.93 9.13
N ARG A 345 45.22 4.10 9.17
CA ARG A 345 45.32 2.68 8.84
C ARG A 345 45.64 2.43 7.38
N VAL A 346 44.98 3.14 6.48
CA VAL A 346 45.24 3.10 5.04
C VAL A 346 46.66 3.59 4.75
N SER A 347 47.12 4.67 5.37
CA SER A 347 48.49 5.19 5.20
C SER A 347 49.54 4.15 5.63
N GLU A 348 49.29 3.44 6.73
CA GLU A 348 50.13 2.33 7.20
C GLU A 348 50.16 1.17 6.19
N ILE A 349 48.99 0.77 5.68
CA ILE A 349 48.85 -0.38 4.76
C ILE A 349 49.44 -0.06 3.38
N PHE A 350 49.13 1.11 2.83
CA PHE A 350 49.62 1.56 1.52
C PHE A 350 51.07 2.04 1.55
N LYS A 351 51.65 2.28 2.74
CA LYS A 351 53.01 2.84 2.94
C LYS A 351 53.21 4.13 2.14
N SER A 352 52.18 4.95 2.07
CA SER A 352 52.14 6.18 1.28
C SER A 352 51.59 7.30 2.13
N THR A 353 52.29 8.43 2.13
CA THR A 353 51.86 9.69 2.78
C THR A 353 50.94 10.53 1.88
N GLU A 354 50.72 10.12 0.62
CA GLU A 354 49.89 10.84 -0.37
C GLU A 354 48.48 10.26 -0.52
N THR A 355 48.14 9.23 0.26
CA THR A 355 46.82 8.56 0.17
C THR A 355 45.81 9.24 1.09
N ASP A 356 44.95 10.09 0.53
CA ASP A 356 43.70 10.46 1.20
C ASP A 356 42.66 9.31 1.14
N GLY A 357 41.66 9.35 2.02
CA GLY A 357 40.66 8.29 2.16
C GLY A 357 39.77 8.14 0.93
N THR A 358 39.61 9.20 0.14
CA THR A 358 38.87 9.18 -1.13
C THR A 358 39.64 8.36 -2.18
N ASN A 359 40.96 8.54 -2.27
CA ASN A 359 41.83 7.76 -3.14
C ASN A 359 41.87 6.29 -2.73
N ALA A 360 41.85 6.00 -1.43
CA ALA A 360 41.75 4.63 -0.93
C ALA A 360 40.42 3.97 -1.31
N MET A 361 39.29 4.67 -1.14
CA MET A 361 37.98 4.16 -1.59
C MET A 361 37.90 3.99 -3.10
N TRP A 362 38.54 4.85 -3.90
CA TRP A 362 38.67 4.64 -5.34
C TRP A 362 39.37 3.32 -5.68
N GLN A 363 40.45 2.98 -4.98
CA GLN A 363 41.15 1.71 -5.20
C GLN A 363 40.28 0.51 -4.80
N LEU A 364 39.55 0.60 -3.68
CA LEU A 364 38.62 -0.45 -3.26
C LEU A 364 37.43 -0.60 -4.23
N TRP A 365 36.91 0.52 -4.76
CA TRP A 365 35.87 0.52 -5.80
C TRP A 365 36.38 -0.13 -7.10
N MET A 366 37.61 0.16 -7.52
CA MET A 366 38.25 -0.49 -8.66
C MET A 366 38.46 -1.98 -8.43
N PHE A 367 38.86 -2.38 -7.22
CA PHE A 367 39.01 -3.78 -6.82
C PHE A 367 37.69 -4.53 -6.93
N ARG A 368 36.62 -3.95 -6.37
CA ARG A 368 35.24 -4.45 -6.50
C ARG A 368 34.87 -4.64 -7.97
N LYS A 369 34.97 -3.56 -8.77
CA LYS A 369 34.56 -3.57 -10.18
C LYS A 369 35.29 -4.64 -10.97
N ARG A 370 36.61 -4.73 -10.84
CA ARG A 370 37.42 -5.72 -11.54
C ARG A 370 37.09 -7.15 -11.13
N THR A 371 36.86 -7.39 -9.83
CA THR A 371 36.52 -8.71 -9.32
C THR A 371 35.18 -9.17 -9.85
N VAL A 372 34.16 -8.31 -9.74
CA VAL A 372 32.79 -8.60 -10.19
C VAL A 372 32.73 -8.74 -11.71
N ASP A 373 33.27 -7.77 -12.47
CA ASP A 373 33.29 -7.83 -13.94
C ASP A 373 34.09 -9.05 -14.44
N GLY A 374 35.17 -9.40 -13.74
CA GLY A 374 35.97 -10.58 -14.03
C GLY A 374 35.21 -11.89 -13.80
N LEU A 375 34.41 -11.97 -12.74
CA LEU A 375 33.53 -13.11 -12.48
C LEU A 375 32.40 -13.19 -13.52
N MET A 376 31.78 -12.06 -13.86
CA MET A 376 30.76 -12.00 -14.91
C MET A 376 31.29 -12.52 -16.26
N ARG A 377 32.50 -12.14 -16.68
CA ARG A 377 33.12 -12.67 -17.92
C ARG A 377 33.36 -14.18 -17.87
N LYS A 378 33.69 -14.73 -16.71
CA LYS A 378 33.82 -16.20 -16.55
C LYS A 378 32.47 -16.89 -16.73
N LEU A 379 31.40 -16.31 -16.16
CA LEU A 379 30.04 -16.82 -16.29
C LEU A 379 29.50 -16.68 -17.72
N GLU A 380 29.80 -15.57 -18.40
CA GLU A 380 29.46 -15.38 -19.83
C GLU A 380 29.98 -16.54 -20.68
N LYS A 381 31.25 -16.87 -20.51
CA LYS A 381 31.87 -18.00 -21.20
C LYS A 381 31.32 -19.35 -20.74
N LYS A 382 31.04 -19.53 -19.44
CA LYS A 382 30.53 -20.79 -18.88
C LYS A 382 29.14 -21.12 -19.39
N HIS A 383 28.26 -20.11 -19.48
CA HIS A 383 26.85 -20.27 -19.81
C HIS A 383 26.53 -19.94 -21.27
N ASP A 384 27.52 -19.66 -22.11
CA ASP A 384 27.34 -19.31 -23.52
C ASP A 384 26.44 -18.07 -23.70
N LEU A 385 26.77 -17.00 -22.96
CA LEU A 385 26.08 -15.71 -23.09
C LEU A 385 26.61 -14.87 -24.27
N ASP A 386 27.64 -15.35 -24.98
CA ASP A 386 28.33 -14.63 -26.05
C ASP A 386 27.36 -14.19 -27.19
N GLY A 387 27.49 -12.93 -27.64
CA GLY A 387 26.64 -12.30 -28.67
C GLY A 387 26.93 -10.79 -28.85
N GLU A 388 26.24 -10.10 -29.78
CA GLU A 388 26.45 -8.66 -30.08
C GLU A 388 26.14 -7.70 -28.91
N LYS A 389 25.40 -8.18 -27.89
CA LYS A 389 25.12 -7.46 -26.64
C LYS A 389 25.60 -8.32 -25.48
N THR A 390 26.30 -7.73 -24.49
CA THR A 390 26.65 -8.42 -23.24
C THR A 390 25.38 -9.01 -22.62
N GLY A 391 25.42 -10.26 -22.17
CA GLY A 391 24.25 -10.96 -21.61
C GLY A 391 23.71 -10.36 -20.31
N TRP A 392 24.30 -9.26 -19.84
CA TRP A 392 23.96 -8.53 -18.63
C TRP A 392 24.12 -7.02 -18.83
N VAL A 393 23.45 -6.26 -17.97
CA VAL A 393 23.56 -4.80 -17.84
C VAL A 393 23.94 -4.49 -16.40
N ALA A 394 25.02 -3.75 -16.19
CA ALA A 394 25.32 -3.16 -14.90
C ALA A 394 25.03 -1.67 -14.94
N VAL A 395 24.13 -1.21 -14.06
CA VAL A 395 23.83 0.21 -13.88
C VAL A 395 24.85 0.76 -12.87
N GLY A 396 26.14 0.64 -13.20
CA GLY A 396 27.22 1.07 -12.32
C GLY A 396 27.31 2.59 -12.25
N SER A 397 27.34 3.14 -11.03
CA SER A 397 27.62 4.54 -10.77
C SER A 397 29.11 4.73 -10.39
N THR A 398 29.72 5.84 -10.81
CA THR A 398 31.09 6.24 -10.40
C THR A 398 31.12 6.81 -8.99
N ASN A 399 29.98 6.89 -8.31
CA ASN A 399 29.91 7.23 -6.89
C ASN A 399 30.50 6.08 -6.05
N LEU A 400 31.50 6.39 -5.23
CA LEU A 400 32.20 5.44 -4.36
C LEU A 400 31.27 4.71 -3.39
N GLU A 401 30.18 5.35 -2.97
CA GLU A 401 29.20 4.76 -2.04
C GLU A 401 28.04 4.07 -2.75
N SER A 402 28.01 4.04 -4.10
CA SER A 402 26.89 3.42 -4.81
C SER A 402 26.98 1.90 -4.87
N ASP A 403 25.79 1.32 -4.77
CA ASP A 403 25.47 -0.09 -4.95
C ASP A 403 25.85 -0.51 -6.38
N TYR A 404 26.20 -1.79 -6.55
CA TYR A 404 26.59 -2.36 -7.84
C TYR A 404 25.57 -3.40 -8.31
N ASP A 405 24.46 -2.89 -8.84
CA ASP A 405 23.36 -3.69 -9.36
C ASP A 405 23.63 -4.19 -10.79
N ILE A 406 23.42 -5.49 -10.99
CA ILE A 406 23.63 -6.16 -12.27
C ILE A 406 22.38 -6.99 -12.61
N SER A 407 21.81 -6.75 -13.79
CA SER A 407 20.70 -7.54 -14.32
C SER A 407 21.22 -8.50 -15.39
N VAL A 408 20.95 -9.80 -15.22
CA VAL A 408 21.13 -10.81 -16.27
C VAL A 408 19.99 -10.64 -17.26
N MET A 409 20.31 -10.26 -18.49
CA MET A 409 19.33 -9.89 -19.52
C MET A 409 19.07 -11.00 -20.55
N LYS A 410 19.81 -12.11 -20.46
CA LYS A 410 19.74 -13.21 -21.40
C LYS A 410 19.93 -14.55 -20.67
N HIS A 411 19.16 -15.55 -21.07
CA HIS A 411 19.42 -16.93 -20.70
C HIS A 411 20.70 -17.46 -21.38
N GLY A 412 21.41 -18.35 -20.70
CA GLY A 412 22.51 -19.10 -21.30
C GLY A 412 22.03 -20.12 -22.33
N GLY A 413 22.97 -20.65 -23.11
CA GLY A 413 22.70 -21.65 -24.14
C GLY A 413 21.97 -22.89 -23.59
N LYS A 414 22.33 -23.32 -22.38
CA LYS A 414 21.64 -24.41 -21.64
C LYS A 414 21.19 -24.04 -20.23
N ALA A 415 21.60 -22.87 -19.73
CA ALA A 415 21.30 -22.46 -18.37
C ALA A 415 20.29 -21.31 -18.36
N ASP A 416 19.34 -21.35 -17.44
CA ASP A 416 18.46 -20.21 -17.19
C ASP A 416 19.17 -19.17 -16.33
N ASP A 417 18.64 -17.94 -16.30
CA ASP A 417 19.28 -16.81 -15.64
C ASP A 417 19.39 -16.99 -14.11
N HIS A 418 18.44 -17.69 -13.49
CA HIS A 418 18.51 -18.05 -12.06
C HIS A 418 19.71 -18.95 -11.74
N GLU A 419 20.11 -19.85 -12.64
CA GLU A 419 21.31 -20.70 -12.47
C GLU A 419 22.59 -19.87 -12.54
N ILE A 420 22.61 -18.82 -13.38
CA ILE A 420 23.72 -17.89 -13.51
C ILE A 420 23.87 -17.07 -12.21
N VAL A 421 22.76 -16.61 -11.63
CA VAL A 421 22.74 -15.94 -10.31
C VAL A 421 23.23 -16.89 -9.22
N LYS A 422 22.75 -18.14 -9.22
CA LYS A 422 23.19 -19.18 -8.27
C LYS A 422 24.69 -19.42 -8.35
N ASP A 423 25.23 -19.57 -9.55
CA ASP A 423 26.66 -19.80 -9.79
C ASP A 423 27.52 -18.59 -9.39
N PHE A 424 27.04 -17.37 -9.63
CA PHE A 424 27.69 -16.14 -9.16
C PHE A 424 27.79 -16.12 -7.64
N ASN A 425 26.66 -16.29 -6.94
CA ASN A 425 26.59 -16.28 -5.47
C ASN A 425 27.45 -17.41 -4.86
N ALA A 426 27.39 -18.61 -5.43
CA ALA A 426 28.18 -19.75 -4.96
C ALA A 426 29.69 -19.53 -5.16
N THR A 427 30.10 -18.98 -6.31
CA THR A 427 31.52 -18.67 -6.56
C THR A 427 32.01 -17.58 -5.60
N PHE A 428 31.21 -16.55 -5.38
CA PHE A 428 31.54 -15.45 -4.48
C PHE A 428 31.65 -15.93 -3.02
N GLN A 429 30.68 -16.72 -2.55
CA GLN A 429 30.72 -17.34 -1.21
C GLN A 429 31.93 -18.27 -1.07
N SER A 430 32.30 -19.01 -2.11
CA SER A 430 33.49 -19.86 -2.11
C SER A 430 34.79 -19.05 -1.95
N ASP A 431 34.93 -17.98 -2.73
CA ASP A 431 36.14 -17.16 -2.79
C ASP A 431 36.32 -16.24 -1.57
N PHE A 432 35.21 -15.71 -1.02
CA PHE A 432 35.23 -14.67 0.01
C PHE A 432 34.58 -15.06 1.35
N LYS A 433 33.93 -16.23 1.43
CA LYS A 433 33.21 -16.73 2.63
C LYS A 433 32.10 -15.79 3.13
N THR A 434 31.58 -14.96 2.23
CA THR A 434 30.50 -14.00 2.47
C THR A 434 29.73 -13.73 1.18
N GLN A 435 28.55 -13.10 1.30
CA GLN A 435 27.69 -12.76 0.18
C GLN A 435 28.19 -11.50 -0.55
N PRO A 436 28.00 -11.42 -1.89
CA PRO A 436 28.42 -10.25 -2.69
C PRO A 436 27.75 -8.95 -2.26
N GLY A 437 26.49 -9.02 -1.81
CA GLY A 437 25.76 -7.88 -1.25
C GLY A 437 26.38 -7.31 0.04
N MET A 438 27.09 -8.11 0.83
CA MET A 438 27.77 -7.62 2.03
C MET A 438 29.17 -7.10 1.71
N LEU A 439 29.97 -7.88 0.96
CA LEU A 439 31.37 -7.52 0.69
C LEU A 439 31.51 -6.32 -0.24
N PHE A 440 30.68 -6.24 -1.27
CA PHE A 440 30.83 -5.25 -2.33
C PHE A 440 29.56 -4.45 -2.57
N ASP A 441 28.48 -4.72 -1.84
CA ASP A 441 27.17 -4.14 -2.11
C ASP A 441 26.78 -4.36 -3.58
N THR A 442 26.93 -5.62 -4.00
CA THR A 442 26.70 -6.07 -5.38
C THR A 442 25.55 -7.06 -5.39
N ASN A 443 24.50 -6.76 -6.14
CA ASN A 443 23.33 -7.60 -6.32
C ASN A 443 23.22 -8.05 -7.78
N LEU A 444 22.85 -9.31 -7.99
CA LEU A 444 22.69 -9.90 -9.31
C LEU A 444 21.25 -10.40 -9.48
N TYR A 445 20.54 -9.86 -10.47
CA TYR A 445 19.12 -10.14 -10.71
C TYR A 445 18.92 -11.02 -11.93
N ALA A 446 18.08 -12.05 -11.76
CA ALA A 446 17.60 -12.90 -12.84
C ALA A 446 16.46 -12.17 -13.59
N SER A 447 16.85 -11.31 -14.53
CA SER A 447 15.96 -10.40 -15.26
C SER A 447 15.75 -10.78 -16.73
N ALA A 448 16.16 -11.99 -17.14
CA ALA A 448 16.05 -12.38 -18.52
C ALA A 448 14.55 -12.50 -18.91
N PRO A 449 14.14 -12.00 -20.09
CA PRO A 449 12.80 -12.25 -20.60
C PRO A 449 12.65 -13.74 -20.89
N ALA A 450 11.41 -14.25 -20.87
CA ALA A 450 11.12 -15.65 -21.20
C ALA A 450 11.78 -16.06 -22.54
N ARG A 451 12.27 -17.31 -22.62
CA ARG A 451 13.01 -17.84 -23.78
C ARG A 451 12.24 -17.71 -25.09
N HIS A 452 10.93 -17.90 -25.05
CA HIS A 452 10.05 -17.65 -26.18
C HIS A 452 9.20 -16.43 -25.88
N ALA A 453 9.09 -15.54 -26.88
CA ALA A 453 8.16 -14.42 -26.77
C ALA A 453 6.75 -15.00 -26.64
N ILE A 454 6.10 -14.66 -25.53
CA ILE A 454 4.69 -15.00 -25.33
C ILE A 454 3.94 -14.30 -26.47
N ALA A 455 3.36 -15.08 -27.40
CA ALA A 455 2.70 -14.53 -28.58
C ALA A 455 1.66 -13.48 -28.18
N GLU A 456 1.86 -12.24 -28.61
CA GLU A 456 0.87 -11.18 -28.46
C GLU A 456 -0.22 -11.39 -29.51
N PHE A 457 -1.23 -12.19 -29.18
CA PHE A 457 -2.44 -12.29 -30.00
C PHE A 457 -3.22 -10.96 -29.95
N PRO A 458 -4.03 -10.63 -30.98
CA PRO A 458 -4.89 -9.46 -30.95
C PRO A 458 -5.78 -9.53 -29.72
N LYS A 459 -5.57 -8.62 -28.77
CA LYS A 459 -6.19 -8.66 -27.44
C LYS A 459 -7.70 -8.70 -27.54
N ASP A 460 -8.28 -9.88 -27.40
CA ASP A 460 -9.70 -10.02 -27.23
C ASP A 460 -10.10 -9.42 -25.87
N PRO A 461 -11.40 -9.18 -25.63
CA PRO A 461 -11.79 -8.53 -24.40
C PRO A 461 -11.54 -9.34 -23.11
N GLY A 462 -11.52 -10.68 -23.17
CA GLY A 462 -11.09 -11.54 -22.06
C GLY A 462 -9.60 -11.42 -21.76
N GLU A 463 -8.79 -11.25 -22.80
CA GLU A 463 -7.34 -11.00 -22.69
C GLU A 463 -7.03 -9.62 -22.08
N LYS A 464 -7.87 -8.61 -22.33
CA LYS A 464 -7.79 -7.31 -21.63
C LYS A 464 -8.11 -7.43 -20.14
N ALA A 465 -9.08 -8.27 -19.76
CA ALA A 465 -9.42 -8.55 -18.38
C ALA A 465 -8.32 -9.32 -17.62
N MET A 466 -7.62 -10.24 -18.29
CA MET A 466 -6.47 -10.96 -17.72
C MET A 466 -5.22 -10.07 -17.62
N ALA A 467 -4.97 -9.20 -18.59
CA ALA A 467 -3.94 -8.16 -18.49
C ALA A 467 -4.25 -7.14 -17.38
N ALA A 468 -5.52 -6.91 -17.08
CA ALA A 468 -5.97 -6.17 -15.91
C ALA A 468 -5.68 -6.93 -14.60
N MET A 469 -5.94 -8.24 -14.51
CA MET A 469 -5.57 -9.05 -13.34
C MET A 469 -4.06 -9.04 -13.07
N GLY A 470 -3.25 -9.25 -14.12
CA GLY A 470 -1.78 -9.16 -14.00
C GLY A 470 -1.31 -7.75 -13.60
N ARG A 471 -2.01 -6.69 -13.99
CA ARG A 471 -1.76 -5.33 -13.49
C ARG A 471 -2.10 -5.22 -12.00
N SER A 472 -3.21 -5.78 -11.55
CA SER A 472 -3.60 -5.79 -10.13
C SER A 472 -2.57 -6.48 -9.25
N GLY A 473 -2.06 -7.65 -9.65
CA GLY A 473 -1.00 -8.35 -8.90
C GLY A 473 0.30 -7.53 -8.81
N GLN A 474 0.63 -6.75 -9.84
CA GLN A 474 1.77 -5.84 -9.84
C GLN A 474 1.55 -4.59 -8.95
N ASP A 475 0.32 -4.09 -8.79
CA ASP A 475 0.03 -3.05 -7.78
C ASP A 475 0.18 -3.60 -6.36
N VAL A 476 -0.27 -4.83 -6.11
CA VAL A 476 -0.06 -5.52 -4.83
C VAL A 476 1.43 -5.62 -4.51
N GLY A 477 2.30 -5.91 -5.49
CA GLY A 477 3.76 -5.89 -5.31
C GLY A 477 4.31 -4.52 -4.85
N ALA A 478 3.86 -3.43 -5.48
CA ALA A 478 4.24 -2.07 -5.09
C ALA A 478 3.73 -1.70 -3.68
N LEU A 479 2.50 -2.09 -3.34
CA LEU A 479 1.93 -1.92 -1.99
C LEU A 479 2.66 -2.77 -0.95
N MET A 480 3.11 -3.97 -1.30
CA MET A 480 3.88 -4.84 -0.42
C MET A 480 5.22 -4.20 -0.04
N LYS A 481 5.84 -3.43 -0.95
CA LYS A 481 7.03 -2.62 -0.64
C LYS A 481 6.71 -1.54 0.39
N GLN A 482 5.59 -0.83 0.26
CA GLN A 482 5.14 0.14 1.28
C GLN A 482 4.91 -0.54 2.63
N ARG A 483 4.22 -1.68 2.62
CA ARG A 483 3.92 -2.46 3.82
C ARG A 483 5.17 -2.86 4.59
N ARG A 484 6.23 -3.30 3.89
CA ARG A 484 7.50 -3.72 4.50
C ARG A 484 8.10 -2.64 5.40
N PHE A 485 7.98 -1.37 5.01
CA PHE A 485 8.59 -0.25 5.72
C PHE A 485 7.62 0.51 6.62
N MET A 486 6.43 -0.03 6.88
CA MET A 486 5.48 0.48 7.88
C MET A 486 5.29 -0.55 8.99
N SER A 487 5.12 -0.09 10.23
CA SER A 487 4.63 -0.97 11.30
C SER A 487 3.23 -1.49 10.95
N TRP A 488 2.78 -2.52 11.65
CA TRP A 488 1.41 -3.02 11.51
C TRP A 488 0.38 -1.88 11.67
N GLU A 489 0.52 -1.12 12.77
CA GLU A 489 -0.39 -0.04 13.14
C GLU A 489 -0.29 1.14 12.15
N GLU A 490 0.92 1.45 11.67
CA GLU A 490 1.14 2.47 10.65
C GLU A 490 0.44 2.12 9.34
N TYR A 491 0.56 0.88 8.87
CA TYR A 491 -0.03 0.44 7.60
C TYR A 491 -1.56 0.32 7.69
N GLU A 492 -2.07 -0.18 8.81
CA GLU A 492 -3.50 -0.22 9.06
C GLU A 492 -4.09 1.20 9.06
N THR A 493 -3.45 2.13 9.79
CA THR A 493 -3.86 3.55 9.82
C THR A 493 -3.80 4.18 8.44
N PHE A 494 -2.73 3.94 7.68
CA PHE A 494 -2.56 4.42 6.31
C PHE A 494 -3.70 3.94 5.40
N THR A 495 -4.01 2.64 5.46
CA THR A 495 -5.10 2.03 4.69
C THR A 495 -6.46 2.59 5.09
N GLN A 496 -6.75 2.68 6.39
CA GLN A 496 -8.01 3.24 6.90
C GLN A 496 -8.19 4.69 6.47
N ASN A 497 -7.13 5.49 6.47
CA ASN A 497 -7.17 6.89 6.02
C ASN A 497 -7.47 7.00 4.52
N ILE A 498 -6.92 6.11 3.68
CA ILE A 498 -7.26 6.04 2.25
C ILE A 498 -8.75 5.73 2.08
N LEU A 499 -9.25 4.67 2.72
CA LEU A 499 -10.64 4.26 2.57
C LEU A 499 -11.61 5.33 3.11
N ALA A 500 -11.26 5.99 4.21
CA ALA A 500 -12.03 7.10 4.76
C ALA A 500 -12.05 8.31 3.80
N GLN A 501 -10.91 8.65 3.19
CA GLN A 501 -10.83 9.72 2.21
C GLN A 501 -11.63 9.39 0.94
N MET A 502 -11.49 8.18 0.40
CA MET A 502 -12.31 7.69 -0.73
C MET A 502 -13.81 7.82 -0.45
N LYS A 503 -14.23 7.52 0.78
CA LYS A 503 -15.64 7.66 1.19
C LYS A 503 -16.09 9.12 1.27
N ARG A 504 -15.19 10.06 1.59
CA ARG A 504 -15.46 11.51 1.54
C ARG A 504 -15.52 12.02 0.10
N ASP A 505 -14.78 11.39 -0.81
CA ASP A 505 -14.69 11.76 -2.23
C ASP A 505 -15.71 10.99 -3.10
N ASP A 506 -16.81 10.54 -2.48
CA ASP A 506 -17.94 9.85 -3.10
C ASP A 506 -17.53 8.63 -3.96
N ALA A 507 -16.51 7.87 -3.53
CA ALA A 507 -16.17 6.60 -4.17
C ALA A 507 -17.28 5.55 -3.93
N THR A 508 -17.50 4.67 -4.91
CA THR A 508 -18.54 3.64 -4.78
C THR A 508 -18.16 2.59 -3.73
N PRO A 509 -19.12 1.89 -3.10
CA PRO A 509 -18.81 0.79 -2.19
C PRO A 509 -17.95 -0.31 -2.82
N GLU A 510 -18.07 -0.53 -4.12
CA GLU A 510 -17.26 -1.48 -4.88
C GLU A 510 -15.81 -1.02 -5.00
N ASP A 511 -15.55 0.27 -5.29
CA ASP A 511 -14.18 0.81 -5.38
C ASP A 511 -13.46 0.74 -4.03
N ILE A 512 -14.19 1.05 -2.95
CA ILE A 512 -13.68 0.96 -1.57
C ILE A 512 -13.36 -0.50 -1.23
N ALA A 513 -14.23 -1.45 -1.60
CA ALA A 513 -14.00 -2.87 -1.35
C ALA A 513 -12.80 -3.40 -2.16
N SER A 514 -12.73 -3.06 -3.46
CA SER A 514 -11.61 -3.45 -4.32
C SER A 514 -10.28 -2.91 -3.80
N THR A 515 -10.25 -1.64 -3.40
CA THR A 515 -9.05 -1.02 -2.82
C THR A 515 -8.66 -1.69 -1.51
N ARG A 516 -9.62 -1.93 -0.60
CA ARG A 516 -9.36 -2.65 0.65
C ARG A 516 -8.72 -4.00 0.38
N ASN A 517 -9.27 -4.78 -0.55
CA ASN A 517 -8.76 -6.11 -0.89
C ASN A 517 -7.31 -6.05 -1.39
N GLN A 518 -6.93 -5.05 -2.18
CA GLN A 518 -5.54 -4.89 -2.66
C GLN A 518 -4.56 -4.62 -1.51
N PHE A 519 -4.94 -3.75 -0.56
CA PHE A 519 -4.11 -3.47 0.62
C PHE A 519 -4.01 -4.66 1.58
N GLU A 520 -5.13 -5.37 1.80
CA GLU A 520 -5.18 -6.61 2.59
C GLU A 520 -4.35 -7.71 1.93
N GLU A 521 -4.44 -7.87 0.61
CA GLU A 521 -3.65 -8.85 -0.13
C GLU A 521 -2.15 -8.54 -0.03
N ALA A 522 -1.74 -7.27 -0.14
CA ALA A 522 -0.34 -6.86 0.04
C ALA A 522 0.18 -7.15 1.46
N ASP A 523 -0.65 -6.96 2.49
CA ASP A 523 -0.29 -7.29 3.88
C ASP A 523 -0.17 -8.81 4.11
N VAL A 524 -1.12 -9.59 3.58
CA VAL A 524 -1.06 -11.06 3.66
C VAL A 524 0.17 -11.61 2.94
N ARG A 525 0.44 -11.15 1.71
CA ARG A 525 1.63 -11.60 0.95
C ARG A 525 2.93 -11.21 1.66
N TYR A 526 2.99 -10.01 2.24
CA TYR A 526 4.12 -9.59 3.06
C TYR A 526 4.34 -10.54 4.26
N GLN A 527 3.29 -10.87 5.00
CA GLN A 527 3.37 -11.78 6.16
C GLN A 527 3.80 -13.19 5.74
N MET A 528 3.28 -13.69 4.63
CA MET A 528 3.68 -14.99 4.07
C MET A 528 5.17 -14.99 3.69
N ALA A 529 5.65 -13.93 3.03
CA ALA A 529 7.05 -13.83 2.65
C ALA A 529 7.99 -13.75 3.87
N GLN A 530 7.58 -13.03 4.93
CA GLN A 530 8.33 -13.01 6.19
C GLN A 530 8.35 -14.38 6.88
N GLN A 531 7.22 -15.09 6.87
CA GLN A 531 7.18 -16.46 7.38
C GLN A 531 8.09 -17.40 6.58
N GLU A 532 8.16 -17.24 5.25
CA GLU A 532 9.06 -18.01 4.39
C GLU A 532 10.54 -17.76 4.72
N ILE A 533 10.93 -16.51 4.97
CA ILE A 533 12.28 -16.16 5.47
C ILE A 533 12.59 -16.90 6.76
N LEU A 534 11.67 -16.90 7.73
CA LEU A 534 11.86 -17.60 9.00
C LEU A 534 12.00 -19.11 8.80
N ILE A 535 11.10 -19.73 8.02
CA ILE A 535 11.15 -21.17 7.72
C ILE A 535 12.47 -21.53 7.05
N LYS A 536 12.87 -20.78 6.02
CA LYS A 536 14.12 -21.04 5.30
C LYS A 536 15.34 -20.82 6.18
N THR A 537 15.33 -19.81 7.05
CA THR A 537 16.39 -19.58 8.04
C THR A 537 16.55 -20.78 8.95
N ARG A 538 15.45 -21.28 9.54
CA ARG A 538 15.47 -22.49 10.37
C ARG A 538 16.06 -23.67 9.61
N ASP A 539 15.57 -23.94 8.41
CA ASP A 539 15.96 -25.11 7.62
C ASP A 539 17.43 -25.04 7.20
N MET A 540 17.91 -23.89 6.73
CA MET A 540 19.30 -23.69 6.34
C MET A 540 20.27 -23.82 7.52
N LEU A 541 19.95 -23.19 8.67
CA LEU A 541 20.83 -23.22 9.83
C LEU A 541 20.81 -24.57 10.55
N THR A 542 19.69 -25.31 10.52
CA THR A 542 19.61 -26.66 11.11
C THR A 542 20.47 -27.67 10.34
N LEU A 543 20.69 -27.45 9.04
CA LEU A 543 21.50 -28.32 8.19
C LEU A 543 23.00 -28.02 8.25
N LYS A 544 23.42 -26.89 8.83
CA LYS A 544 24.85 -26.53 8.96
C LYS A 544 25.50 -27.38 10.07
N GLU A 545 26.63 -28.03 9.76
CA GLU A 545 27.39 -28.84 10.74
C GLU A 545 27.94 -28.00 11.90
N THR A 546 28.32 -26.75 11.62
CA THR A 546 28.83 -25.79 12.61
C THR A 546 28.16 -24.45 12.41
N LEU A 547 27.67 -23.86 13.50
CA LEU A 547 27.07 -22.53 13.53
C LEU A 547 28.02 -21.53 14.21
N GLY A 548 28.04 -20.29 13.74
CA GLY A 548 28.56 -19.14 14.47
C GLY A 548 27.64 -18.72 15.62
N ASP A 549 28.06 -17.74 16.41
CA ASP A 549 27.26 -17.22 17.54
C ASP A 549 25.98 -16.53 17.05
N ASP A 550 26.09 -15.64 16.06
CA ASP A 550 24.94 -14.94 15.48
C ASP A 550 23.97 -15.93 14.81
N GLU A 551 24.48 -16.96 14.13
CA GLU A 551 23.65 -18.00 13.52
C GLU A 551 22.90 -18.84 14.58
N ARG A 552 23.55 -19.17 15.70
CA ARG A 552 22.89 -19.87 16.82
C ARG A 552 21.76 -19.04 17.42
N GLU A 553 22.00 -17.75 17.61
CA GLU A 553 21.00 -16.85 18.18
C GLU A 553 19.83 -16.63 17.22
N ALA A 554 20.12 -16.40 15.93
CA ALA A 554 19.11 -16.33 14.88
C ALA A 554 18.26 -17.60 14.83
N LEU A 555 18.88 -18.78 14.80
CA LEU A 555 18.15 -20.05 14.78
C LEU A 555 17.24 -20.20 15.99
N LYS A 556 17.72 -19.89 17.20
CA LYS A 556 16.90 -19.97 18.42
C LYS A 556 15.69 -19.05 18.34
N MET A 557 15.91 -17.77 18.01
CA MET A 557 14.85 -16.78 17.87
C MET A 557 13.79 -17.21 16.86
N VAL A 558 14.23 -17.71 15.70
CA VAL A 558 13.35 -18.17 14.62
C VAL A 558 12.53 -19.40 15.04
N VAL A 559 13.15 -20.38 15.70
CA VAL A 559 12.46 -21.59 16.20
C VAL A 559 11.40 -21.21 17.24
N ASP A 560 11.74 -20.33 18.17
CA ASP A 560 10.80 -19.86 19.21
C ASP A 560 9.60 -19.13 18.58
N ALA A 561 9.83 -18.30 17.55
CA ALA A 561 8.78 -17.57 16.85
C ALA A 561 7.85 -18.51 16.05
N LEU A 562 8.42 -19.46 15.29
CA LEU A 562 7.63 -20.45 14.54
C LEU A 562 6.84 -21.37 15.48
N ALA A 563 7.43 -21.81 16.59
CA ALA A 563 6.73 -22.64 17.58
C ALA A 563 5.58 -21.88 18.27
N ALA A 564 5.73 -20.57 18.49
CA ALA A 564 4.64 -19.75 19.01
C ALA A 564 3.49 -19.61 17.99
N ALA A 565 3.79 -19.51 16.70
CA ALA A 565 2.79 -19.46 15.64
C ALA A 565 2.03 -20.78 15.46
N ASP A 566 2.68 -21.92 15.66
CA ASP A 566 2.00 -23.23 15.61
C ASP A 566 0.98 -23.41 16.76
N GLN A 567 1.09 -22.63 17.83
CA GLN A 567 0.20 -22.70 19.00
C GLN A 567 -1.05 -21.81 18.90
N GLY A 568 -1.14 -20.91 17.91
CA GLY A 568 -2.26 -19.98 17.78
C GLY A 568 -2.35 -19.30 16.40
N SER A 569 -3.57 -19.10 15.91
CA SER A 569 -3.83 -18.42 14.62
C SER A 569 -4.32 -16.98 14.80
N ASP A 570 -3.97 -16.33 15.90
CA ASP A 570 -4.42 -14.99 16.26
C ASP A 570 -3.41 -13.90 15.86
N ALA A 571 -3.84 -12.64 15.90
CA ALA A 571 -3.01 -11.49 15.54
C ALA A 571 -1.73 -11.38 16.41
N ALA A 572 -1.79 -11.86 17.65
CA ALA A 572 -0.62 -11.88 18.54
C ALA A 572 0.46 -12.83 18.03
N SER A 573 0.07 -13.99 17.50
CA SER A 573 0.98 -14.97 16.91
C SER A 573 1.60 -14.45 15.60
N ALA A 574 0.80 -13.80 14.74
CA ALA A 574 1.31 -13.15 13.54
C ALA A 574 2.31 -12.01 13.86
N LYS A 575 2.04 -11.21 14.90
CA LYS A 575 2.94 -10.15 15.35
C LYS A 575 4.29 -10.68 15.81
N LYS A 576 4.32 -11.81 16.53
CA LYS A 576 5.59 -12.47 16.93
C LYS A 576 6.43 -12.93 15.74
N LEU A 577 5.81 -13.45 14.69
CA LEU A 577 6.52 -13.81 13.46
C LEU A 577 7.14 -12.56 12.82
N LEU A 578 6.36 -11.48 12.72
CA LEU A 578 6.86 -10.22 12.19
C LEU A 578 8.00 -9.63 13.03
N ASP A 579 7.89 -9.65 14.36
CA ASP A 579 8.93 -9.15 15.26
C ASP A 579 10.24 -9.95 15.08
N ALA A 580 10.15 -11.27 14.95
CA ALA A 580 11.32 -12.12 14.69
C ALA A 580 11.93 -11.86 13.30
N ALA A 581 11.09 -11.64 12.29
CA ALA A 581 11.54 -11.33 10.94
C ALA A 581 12.20 -9.94 10.87
N HIS A 582 11.64 -8.94 11.53
CA HIS A 582 12.26 -7.61 11.68
C HIS A 582 13.56 -7.66 12.47
N ALA A 583 13.65 -8.52 13.49
CA ALA A 583 14.92 -8.75 14.17
C ALA A 583 15.98 -9.34 13.24
N LEU A 584 15.62 -10.27 12.33
CA LEU A 584 16.53 -10.78 11.29
C LEU A 584 16.97 -9.70 10.29
N GLU A 585 16.11 -8.72 9.98
CA GLU A 585 16.45 -7.55 9.15
C GLU A 585 17.41 -6.57 9.85
N GLY A 586 17.65 -6.71 11.15
CA GLY A 586 18.62 -5.91 11.89
C GLY A 586 20.09 -6.22 11.53
N HIS A 587 20.97 -5.24 11.75
CA HIS A 587 22.41 -5.32 11.42
C HIS A 587 23.12 -6.57 11.95
N LYS A 588 22.66 -7.14 13.07
CA LYS A 588 23.28 -8.32 13.68
C LYS A 588 23.16 -9.57 12.80
N PHE A 589 22.02 -9.76 12.13
CA PHE A 589 21.73 -10.98 11.36
C PHE A 589 21.76 -10.77 9.85
N GLU A 590 22.25 -9.61 9.39
CA GLU A 590 22.28 -9.21 7.98
C GLU A 590 22.94 -10.26 7.07
N LYS A 591 24.03 -10.89 7.52
CA LYS A 591 24.67 -11.99 6.79
C LYS A 591 23.72 -13.18 6.56
N VAL A 592 23.04 -13.62 7.63
CA VAL A 592 22.11 -14.75 7.59
C VAL A 592 20.94 -14.42 6.68
N LEU A 593 20.38 -13.22 6.83
CA LEU A 593 19.26 -12.77 6.02
C LEU A 593 19.63 -12.69 4.53
N LEU A 594 20.79 -12.15 4.17
CA LEU A 594 21.24 -12.08 2.78
C LEU A 594 21.45 -13.48 2.17
N GLU A 595 22.04 -14.42 2.91
CA GLU A 595 22.17 -15.82 2.47
C GLU A 595 20.79 -16.45 2.22
N VAL A 596 19.85 -16.27 3.14
CA VAL A 596 18.49 -16.81 3.05
C VAL A 596 17.71 -16.20 1.90
N ASN A 597 17.72 -14.87 1.77
CA ASN A 597 17.02 -14.15 0.71
C ASN A 597 17.53 -14.57 -0.68
N ASN A 598 18.84 -14.70 -0.87
CA ASN A 598 19.40 -15.17 -2.13
C ASN A 598 18.95 -16.59 -2.50
N GLU A 599 18.88 -17.50 -1.52
CA GLU A 599 18.41 -18.88 -1.75
C GLU A 599 16.91 -18.92 -2.09
N ILE A 600 16.07 -18.15 -1.39
CA ILE A 600 14.64 -18.05 -1.72
C ILE A 600 14.47 -17.43 -3.09
N TYR A 601 15.17 -16.32 -3.39
CA TYR A 601 15.08 -15.63 -4.68
C TYR A 601 15.42 -16.54 -5.86
N VAL A 602 16.51 -17.31 -5.78
CA VAL A 602 16.90 -18.28 -6.81
C VAL A 602 15.83 -19.35 -6.99
N THR A 603 15.32 -19.92 -5.88
CA THR A 603 14.28 -20.97 -5.90
C THR A 603 12.95 -20.44 -6.48
N ALA A 604 12.54 -19.24 -6.07
CA ALA A 604 11.32 -18.61 -6.54
C ALA A 604 11.43 -18.27 -8.03
N THR A 605 12.59 -17.82 -8.51
CA THR A 605 12.81 -17.56 -9.92
C THR A 605 12.86 -18.84 -10.75
N GLU A 606 13.44 -19.92 -10.23
CA GLU A 606 13.36 -21.26 -10.84
C GLU A 606 11.90 -21.66 -11.10
N ASN A 607 11.03 -21.50 -10.09
CA ASN A 607 9.59 -21.78 -10.24
C ASN A 607 8.91 -20.91 -11.31
N VAL A 608 9.33 -19.64 -11.44
CA VAL A 608 8.86 -18.76 -12.53
C VAL A 608 9.30 -19.33 -13.89
N ARG A 609 10.55 -19.79 -14.03
CA ARG A 609 11.06 -20.37 -15.29
C ARG A 609 10.38 -21.70 -15.63
N LEU A 610 10.12 -22.55 -14.65
CA LEU A 610 9.33 -23.78 -14.85
C LEU A 610 7.92 -23.47 -15.37
N LEU A 611 7.25 -22.49 -14.78
CA LEU A 611 5.92 -22.09 -15.25
C LEU A 611 5.95 -21.45 -16.65
N GLN A 612 7.03 -20.72 -16.99
CA GLN A 612 7.22 -20.20 -18.35
C GLN A 612 7.44 -21.31 -19.37
N ALA A 613 8.15 -22.39 -19.02
CA ALA A 613 8.27 -23.56 -19.89
C ALA A 613 6.90 -24.22 -20.15
N GLU A 614 6.04 -24.33 -19.13
CA GLU A 614 4.67 -24.82 -19.29
C GLU A 614 3.81 -23.89 -20.19
N ILE A 615 4.01 -22.57 -20.08
CA ILE A 615 3.36 -21.58 -20.95
C ILE A 615 3.79 -21.82 -22.41
N ASP A 616 5.08 -22.01 -22.66
CA ASP A 616 5.63 -22.26 -24.00
C ASP A 616 5.07 -23.56 -24.61
N GLU A 617 4.92 -24.62 -23.82
CA GLU A 617 4.31 -25.88 -24.25
C GLU A 617 2.83 -25.68 -24.62
N LEU A 618 2.07 -24.96 -23.80
CA LEU A 618 0.68 -24.63 -24.10
C LEU A 618 0.54 -23.78 -25.35
N GLN A 619 1.43 -22.82 -25.57
CA GLN A 619 1.44 -22.01 -26.79
C GLN A 619 1.69 -22.84 -28.04
N LYS A 620 2.60 -23.82 -27.98
CA LYS A 620 2.83 -24.76 -29.09
C LYS A 620 1.60 -25.64 -29.36
N SER A 621 0.80 -25.92 -28.33
CA SER A 621 -0.44 -26.69 -28.46
C SER A 621 -1.63 -25.85 -28.95
N LEU A 622 -1.48 -24.53 -29.01
CA LEU A 622 -2.52 -23.61 -29.44
C LEU A 622 -2.75 -23.76 -30.95
N GLY A 623 -3.91 -24.31 -31.33
CA GLY A 623 -4.31 -24.44 -32.73
C GLY A 623 -4.60 -23.08 -33.38
N THR A 624 -4.88 -23.11 -34.69
CA THR A 624 -5.44 -21.96 -35.42
C THR A 624 -6.78 -22.38 -36.04
N PRO A 625 -7.93 -21.84 -35.59
CA PRO A 625 -8.09 -20.83 -34.54
C PRO A 625 -7.79 -21.36 -33.12
N PRO A 626 -7.50 -20.47 -32.14
CA PRO A 626 -7.20 -20.86 -30.77
C PRO A 626 -8.37 -21.60 -30.12
N ASP A 627 -8.10 -22.71 -29.42
CA ASP A 627 -9.09 -23.34 -28.56
C ASP A 627 -9.34 -22.44 -27.34
N PRO A 628 -10.59 -22.00 -27.07
CA PRO A 628 -10.89 -21.08 -25.97
C PRO A 628 -10.49 -21.62 -24.59
N GLY A 629 -10.61 -22.93 -24.35
CA GLY A 629 -10.24 -23.55 -23.07
C GLY A 629 -8.73 -23.65 -22.87
N ILE A 630 -7.95 -23.80 -23.96
CA ILE A 630 -6.49 -23.72 -23.92
C ILE A 630 -6.04 -22.27 -23.74
N GLN A 631 -6.70 -21.32 -24.41
CA GLN A 631 -6.40 -19.89 -24.31
C GLN A 631 -6.65 -19.35 -22.88
N GLU A 632 -7.74 -19.73 -22.24
CA GLU A 632 -8.04 -19.35 -20.85
C GLU A 632 -6.96 -19.89 -19.88
N LYS A 633 -6.57 -21.16 -20.03
CA LYS A 633 -5.49 -21.78 -19.22
C LYS A 633 -4.15 -21.09 -19.45
N LEU A 634 -3.83 -20.76 -20.70
CA LEU A 634 -2.61 -20.04 -21.07
C LEU A 634 -2.56 -18.68 -20.36
N ASN A 635 -3.64 -17.91 -20.46
CA ASN A 635 -3.75 -16.60 -19.81
C ASN A 635 -3.65 -16.70 -18.28
N GLY A 636 -4.29 -17.71 -17.68
CA GLY A 636 -4.21 -17.97 -16.23
C GLY A 636 -2.78 -18.24 -15.77
N LYS A 637 -2.02 -19.05 -16.54
CA LYS A 637 -0.60 -19.30 -16.23
C LYS A 637 0.28 -18.07 -16.45
N ILE A 638 0.03 -17.26 -17.48
CA ILE A 638 0.76 -15.99 -17.70
C ILE A 638 0.56 -15.05 -16.51
N ALA A 639 -0.69 -14.88 -16.05
CA ALA A 639 -0.99 -14.08 -14.86
C ALA A 639 -0.26 -14.63 -13.63
N ARG A 640 -0.33 -15.96 -13.40
CA ARG A 640 0.36 -16.61 -12.28
C ARG A 640 1.88 -16.46 -12.35
N ALA A 641 2.49 -16.50 -13.54
CA ALA A 641 3.92 -16.31 -13.72
C ALA A 641 4.35 -14.87 -13.37
N LYS A 642 3.53 -13.88 -13.71
CA LYS A 642 3.76 -12.48 -13.32
C LYS A 642 3.64 -12.28 -11.82
N ASP A 643 2.64 -12.90 -11.20
CA ASP A 643 2.46 -12.84 -9.74
C ASP A 643 3.61 -13.52 -9.00
N LEU A 644 4.01 -14.73 -9.44
CA LEU A 644 5.15 -15.44 -8.87
C LEU A 644 6.45 -14.67 -9.05
N PHE A 645 6.64 -13.97 -10.17
CA PHE A 645 7.80 -13.12 -10.36
C PHE A 645 7.79 -11.92 -9.41
N ALA A 646 6.65 -11.26 -9.21
CA ALA A 646 6.52 -10.19 -8.21
C ALA A 646 6.84 -10.70 -6.79
N ASP A 647 6.35 -11.88 -6.44
CA ASP A 647 6.64 -12.53 -5.16
C ASP A 647 8.13 -12.88 -5.04
N ALA A 648 8.76 -13.41 -6.10
CA ALA A 648 10.19 -13.74 -6.13
C ALA A 648 11.05 -12.50 -5.88
N VAL A 649 10.72 -11.37 -6.54
CA VAL A 649 11.49 -10.13 -6.46
C VAL A 649 11.47 -9.51 -5.05
N PHE A 650 10.54 -9.89 -4.17
CA PHE A 650 10.58 -9.50 -2.76
C PHE A 650 11.88 -9.92 -2.06
N PHE A 651 12.38 -11.11 -2.41
CA PHE A 651 13.59 -11.68 -1.83
C PHE A 651 14.86 -11.20 -2.54
N ALA A 652 14.72 -10.56 -3.71
CA ALA A 652 15.84 -9.88 -4.34
C ALA A 652 16.16 -8.60 -3.55
N ASN A 653 17.41 -8.47 -3.12
CA ASN A 653 17.86 -7.29 -2.40
C ASN A 653 17.67 -6.05 -3.26
N GLU A 654 17.01 -5.00 -2.75
CA GLU A 654 16.82 -3.69 -3.43
C GLU A 654 16.11 -3.68 -4.80
N ALA A 655 15.48 -4.78 -5.22
CA ALA A 655 14.82 -4.84 -6.52
C ALA A 655 13.43 -4.16 -6.56
N TYR A 656 12.97 -3.89 -7.79
CA TYR A 656 11.63 -3.33 -8.06
C TYR A 656 10.54 -4.40 -8.00
N HIS A 657 9.57 -4.28 -7.08
CA HIS A 657 8.52 -5.29 -6.88
C HIS A 657 7.41 -5.24 -7.94
N ALA A 658 7.33 -4.14 -8.70
CA ALA A 658 6.38 -3.96 -9.78
C ALA A 658 7.04 -3.56 -11.11
N GLU A 659 6.43 -3.95 -12.24
CA GLU A 659 6.86 -3.52 -13.58
C GLU A 659 6.84 -1.99 -13.76
N GLY A 660 5.90 -1.29 -13.09
CA GLY A 660 5.73 0.16 -13.19
C GLY A 660 6.99 0.98 -12.92
N PRO A 661 7.60 0.88 -11.72
CA PRO A 661 8.83 1.60 -11.41
C PRO A 661 10.03 1.16 -12.26
N PHE A 662 10.12 -0.11 -12.67
CA PHE A 662 11.16 -0.55 -13.60
C PHE A 662 11.05 0.19 -14.95
N LYS A 663 9.86 0.20 -15.56
CA LYS A 663 9.59 0.91 -16.82
C LYS A 663 9.82 2.41 -16.69
N HIS A 664 9.38 3.01 -15.59
CA HIS A 664 9.52 4.45 -15.35
C HIS A 664 10.98 4.88 -15.09
N ILE A 665 11.67 4.22 -14.15
CA ILE A 665 12.97 4.65 -13.68
C ILE A 665 14.10 4.04 -14.50
N VAL A 666 14.07 2.73 -14.74
CA VAL A 666 15.16 2.03 -15.43
C VAL A 666 15.06 2.30 -16.93
N GLU A 667 13.96 1.88 -17.56
CA GLU A 667 13.84 1.93 -19.03
C GLU A 667 13.66 3.35 -19.56
N ALA A 668 12.76 4.14 -18.96
CA ALA A 668 12.39 5.47 -19.47
C ALA A 668 13.28 6.61 -18.94
N THR A 669 14.20 6.35 -17.99
CA THR A 669 15.07 7.39 -17.43
C THR A 669 16.56 7.00 -17.48
N GLN A 670 16.96 5.90 -16.86
CA GLN A 670 18.38 5.53 -16.68
C GLN A 670 19.01 4.90 -17.93
N ALA A 671 18.32 3.97 -18.60
CA ALA A 671 18.85 3.21 -19.73
C ALA A 671 18.92 4.02 -21.03
N VAL A 672 18.13 5.10 -21.16
CA VAL A 672 17.97 5.83 -22.43
C VAL A 672 19.30 6.33 -22.98
N GLU A 673 20.11 6.98 -22.14
CA GLU A 673 21.38 7.56 -22.61
C GLU A 673 22.39 6.46 -22.99
N SER A 674 22.45 5.37 -22.23
CA SER A 674 23.38 4.27 -22.52
C SER A 674 22.96 3.47 -23.75
N ASP A 675 21.65 3.29 -23.98
CA ASP A 675 21.11 2.68 -25.19
C ASP A 675 21.44 3.53 -26.42
N ILE A 676 21.18 4.83 -26.38
CA ILE A 676 21.48 5.75 -27.49
C ILE A 676 22.98 5.80 -27.76
N LYS A 677 23.86 5.75 -26.75
CA LYS A 677 25.32 5.67 -26.98
C LYS A 677 25.73 4.42 -27.76
N LYS A 678 25.01 3.31 -27.64
CA LYS A 678 25.26 2.09 -28.44
C LYS A 678 24.83 2.28 -29.89
N ASP A 679 23.68 2.94 -30.09
CA ASP A 679 23.16 3.23 -31.43
C ASP A 679 23.98 4.33 -32.15
N TYR A 680 24.64 5.20 -31.38
CA TYR A 680 25.48 6.30 -31.85
C TYR A 680 26.90 6.23 -31.24
N PRO A 681 27.78 5.30 -31.69
CA PRO A 681 29.10 5.07 -31.08
C PRO A 681 30.06 6.27 -31.22
N LYS A 682 29.78 7.21 -32.13
CA LYS A 682 30.52 8.46 -32.34
C LYS A 682 29.78 9.70 -31.83
N TRP A 683 28.95 9.54 -30.80
CA TRP A 683 28.14 10.63 -30.26
C TRP A 683 28.95 11.87 -29.83
N GLU A 684 30.23 11.70 -29.44
CA GLU A 684 31.14 12.80 -29.09
C GLU A 684 31.48 13.71 -30.30
N GLU A 685 31.34 13.20 -31.53
CA GLU A 685 31.57 13.96 -32.77
C GLU A 685 30.31 14.77 -33.20
N MET A 686 29.19 14.64 -32.49
CA MET A 686 27.93 15.31 -32.84
C MET A 686 27.94 16.81 -32.51
N PRO A 687 27.14 17.64 -33.21
CA PRO A 687 26.97 19.04 -32.85
C PRO A 687 26.55 19.21 -31.37
N GLU A 688 27.04 20.26 -30.75
CA GLU A 688 26.75 20.56 -29.34
C GLU A 688 25.23 20.57 -29.08
N GLY A 689 24.80 19.85 -28.04
CA GLY A 689 23.39 19.72 -27.67
C GLY A 689 22.55 18.76 -28.53
N ALA A 690 23.01 18.33 -29.71
CA ALA A 690 22.24 17.42 -30.58
C ALA A 690 22.02 16.06 -29.93
N PHE A 691 23.08 15.47 -29.35
CA PHE A 691 22.98 14.20 -28.63
C PHE A 691 22.00 14.29 -27.44
N LYS A 692 22.09 15.39 -26.66
CA LYS A 692 21.21 15.62 -25.51
C LYS A 692 19.73 15.69 -25.93
N LYS A 693 19.44 16.35 -27.07
CA LYS A 693 18.09 16.44 -27.62
C LYS A 693 17.52 15.07 -27.99
N ILE A 694 18.31 14.20 -28.64
CA ILE A 694 17.90 12.82 -28.99
C ILE A 694 17.58 12.02 -27.72
N VAL A 695 18.43 12.15 -26.68
CA VAL A 695 18.19 11.51 -25.37
C VAL A 695 16.89 11.99 -24.73
N GLU A 696 16.62 13.30 -24.77
CA GLU A 696 15.37 13.87 -24.22
C GLU A 696 14.13 13.43 -25.00
N GLU A 697 14.19 13.37 -26.33
CA GLU A 697 13.10 12.89 -27.19
C GLU A 697 12.77 11.41 -26.94
N GLU A 698 13.78 10.55 -26.85
CA GLU A 698 13.56 9.13 -26.56
C GLU A 698 13.09 8.91 -25.10
N ARG A 699 13.60 9.68 -24.13
CA ARG A 699 13.05 9.67 -22.76
C ARG A 699 11.57 10.02 -22.75
N LYS A 700 11.20 11.10 -23.45
CA LYS A 700 9.79 11.51 -23.57
C LYS A 700 8.95 10.42 -24.20
N LYS A 701 9.40 9.83 -25.31
CA LYS A 701 8.71 8.72 -25.99
C LYS A 701 8.49 7.50 -25.08
N ARG A 702 9.52 7.06 -24.35
CA ARG A 702 9.38 5.93 -23.41
C ARG A 702 8.43 6.27 -22.24
N ARG A 703 8.48 7.50 -21.72
CA ARG A 703 7.55 7.99 -20.68
C ARG A 703 6.11 8.10 -21.16
N ASP A 704 5.91 8.57 -22.39
CA ASP A 704 4.58 8.68 -23.01
C ASP A 704 3.93 7.30 -23.18
N GLY A 705 4.73 6.23 -23.30
CA GLY A 705 4.26 4.84 -23.34
C GLY A 705 3.83 4.25 -21.99
N LEU A 706 4.00 4.95 -20.87
CA LEU A 706 3.57 4.47 -19.55
C LEU A 706 2.05 4.60 -19.37
N SER A 707 1.44 3.61 -18.72
CA SER A 707 0.03 3.64 -18.33
C SER A 707 -0.19 4.39 -16.99
N LEU A 708 -1.41 4.87 -16.74
CA LEU A 708 -1.79 5.46 -15.45
C LEU A 708 -1.47 4.50 -14.29
N HIS A 709 -1.82 3.22 -14.45
CA HIS A 709 -1.56 2.17 -13.49
C HIS A 709 -0.05 1.95 -13.21
N SER A 710 0.79 1.96 -14.26
CA SER A 710 2.25 1.83 -14.11
C SER A 710 2.87 3.03 -13.37
N CYS A 711 2.33 4.23 -13.61
CA CYS A 711 2.73 5.42 -12.87
C CYS A 711 2.30 5.36 -11.40
N LEU A 712 1.11 4.82 -11.08
CA LEU A 712 0.65 4.64 -9.71
C LEU A 712 1.50 3.60 -8.96
N GLN A 713 1.82 2.48 -9.59
CA GLN A 713 2.77 1.49 -9.06
C GLN A 713 4.12 2.15 -8.75
N SER A 714 4.66 2.93 -9.69
CA SER A 714 5.92 3.63 -9.46
C SER A 714 5.82 4.62 -8.31
N PHE A 715 4.74 5.39 -8.22
CA PHE A 715 4.53 6.31 -7.10
C PHE A 715 4.52 5.54 -5.77
N ASN A 716 3.74 4.46 -5.70
CA ASN A 716 3.59 3.68 -4.48
C ASN A 716 4.92 3.07 -4.03
N GLU A 717 5.69 2.52 -4.96
CA GLU A 717 6.95 1.90 -4.62
C GLU A 717 8.02 2.93 -4.20
N GLN A 718 8.08 4.09 -4.88
CA GLN A 718 9.00 5.17 -4.47
C GLN A 718 8.63 5.78 -3.12
N LEU A 719 7.34 5.77 -2.74
CA LEU A 719 6.94 6.14 -1.37
C LEU A 719 7.46 5.12 -0.35
N GLY A 720 7.39 3.82 -0.65
CA GLY A 720 7.98 2.77 0.18
C GLY A 720 9.49 2.96 0.37
N ASP A 721 10.23 3.17 -0.72
CA ASP A 721 11.68 3.42 -0.68
C ASP A 721 12.04 4.70 0.09
N LEU A 722 11.23 5.76 -0.06
CA LEU A 722 11.43 6.99 0.70
C LEU A 722 11.22 6.76 2.21
N VAL A 723 10.17 6.04 2.60
CA VAL A 723 9.91 5.72 4.01
C VAL A 723 11.01 4.82 4.58
N LYS A 724 11.54 3.87 3.78
CA LYS A 724 12.72 3.06 4.14
C LYS A 724 13.91 3.93 4.51
N ASP A 725 14.33 4.80 3.59
CA ASP A 725 15.52 5.61 3.81
C ASP A 725 15.33 6.60 4.97
N LEU A 726 14.14 7.21 5.11
CA LEU A 726 13.84 8.10 6.23
C LEU A 726 13.97 7.39 7.57
N LYS A 727 13.52 6.12 7.67
CA LYS A 727 13.69 5.30 8.87
C LYS A 727 15.16 4.94 9.10
N HIS A 728 15.89 4.60 8.04
CA HIS A 728 17.31 4.25 8.13
C HIS A 728 18.16 5.40 8.70
N TYR A 729 17.91 6.64 8.27
CA TYR A 729 18.64 7.81 8.76
C TYR A 729 18.03 8.45 10.03
N ALA A 730 16.93 7.92 10.57
CA ALA A 730 16.30 8.48 11.76
C ALA A 730 17.17 8.36 13.03
N GLU A 731 18.17 7.47 13.01
CA GLU A 731 19.09 7.29 14.13
C GLU A 731 20.24 8.30 14.17
N GLU A 732 20.44 9.08 13.11
CA GLU A 732 21.49 10.10 13.02
C GLU A 732 21.20 11.29 13.96
N ASP A 733 22.25 11.91 14.52
CA ASP A 733 22.11 13.02 15.47
C ASP A 733 21.44 14.26 14.86
N LEU A 734 21.61 14.45 13.55
CA LEU A 734 21.08 15.56 12.78
C LEU A 734 20.30 15.03 11.57
N PRO A 735 19.15 15.64 11.24
CA PRO A 735 18.28 15.13 10.17
C PRO A 735 18.78 15.45 8.77
N GLY A 736 19.77 16.34 8.63
CA GLY A 736 20.27 16.83 7.35
C GLY A 736 20.85 15.72 6.46
N SER A 737 21.52 14.72 7.05
CA SER A 737 22.05 13.57 6.33
C SER A 737 20.94 12.76 5.65
N GLY A 738 19.87 12.45 6.39
CA GLY A 738 18.69 11.78 5.84
C GLY A 738 18.03 12.60 4.73
N PHE A 739 17.86 13.91 4.92
CA PHE A 739 17.20 14.77 3.93
C PHE A 739 17.84 14.72 2.53
N TYR A 740 19.16 14.91 2.42
CA TYR A 740 19.79 14.86 1.10
C TYR A 740 19.98 13.43 0.60
N ARG A 741 20.17 12.42 1.46
CA ARG A 741 20.34 11.02 1.03
C ARG A 741 19.04 10.42 0.48
N CYS A 742 17.90 10.76 1.08
CA CYS A 742 16.55 10.38 0.64
C CYS A 742 16.07 11.10 -0.64
N SER A 743 16.72 12.20 -1.03
CA SER A 743 16.28 13.07 -2.14
C SER A 743 16.13 12.35 -3.50
N LYS A 744 16.86 11.24 -3.70
CA LYS A 744 16.71 10.34 -4.86
C LYS A 744 15.27 9.84 -4.98
N TYR A 745 14.68 9.35 -3.90
CA TYR A 745 13.32 8.81 -3.89
C TYR A 745 12.28 9.93 -3.89
N MET A 746 12.57 11.08 -3.29
CA MET A 746 11.70 12.26 -3.40
C MET A 746 11.57 12.76 -4.84
N ASP A 747 12.69 12.93 -5.57
CA ASP A 747 12.65 13.36 -6.99
C ASP A 747 11.88 12.37 -7.85
N ARG A 748 12.11 11.06 -7.67
CA ARG A 748 11.39 10.00 -8.41
C ARG A 748 9.91 9.94 -8.07
N LEU A 749 9.54 10.15 -6.80
CA LEU A 749 8.15 10.22 -6.35
C LEU A 749 7.43 11.42 -6.98
N PHE A 750 8.06 12.59 -6.98
CA PHE A 750 7.50 13.78 -7.65
C PHE A 750 7.45 13.63 -9.17
N ASP A 751 8.43 12.98 -9.80
CA ASP A 751 8.38 12.63 -11.23
C ASP A 751 7.17 11.73 -11.54
N ALA A 752 6.95 10.69 -10.72
CA ALA A 752 5.79 9.82 -10.84
C ALA A 752 4.47 10.58 -10.66
N ALA A 753 4.39 11.51 -9.71
CA ALA A 753 3.20 12.35 -9.51
C ALA A 753 2.91 13.31 -10.69
N VAL A 754 3.96 13.88 -11.30
CA VAL A 754 3.82 14.69 -12.51
C VAL A 754 3.30 13.84 -13.68
N LEU A 755 3.85 12.63 -13.85
CA LEU A 755 3.37 11.68 -14.86
C LEU A 755 1.94 11.22 -14.58
N LEU A 756 1.59 10.96 -13.32
CA LEU A 756 0.22 10.62 -12.92
C LEU A 756 -0.77 11.71 -13.32
N LYS A 757 -0.43 12.99 -13.16
CA LYS A 757 -1.28 14.09 -13.64
C LYS A 757 -1.47 14.09 -15.14
N GLN A 758 -0.40 13.85 -15.90
CA GLN A 758 -0.51 13.74 -17.36
C GLN A 758 -1.41 12.55 -17.75
N LYS A 759 -1.15 11.37 -17.19
CA LYS A 759 -1.86 10.14 -17.54
C LYS A 759 -3.30 10.10 -17.03
N ALA A 760 -3.58 10.72 -15.90
CA ALA A 760 -4.95 10.88 -15.40
C ALA A 760 -5.76 11.73 -16.37
N LYS A 761 -5.20 12.83 -16.89
CA LYS A 761 -5.87 13.66 -17.90
C LYS A 761 -6.12 12.92 -19.22
N GLU A 762 -5.22 12.01 -19.61
CA GLU A 762 -5.37 11.20 -20.83
C GLU A 762 -6.40 10.06 -20.66
N ALA A 763 -6.46 9.46 -19.47
CA ALA A 763 -7.23 8.23 -19.22
C ALA A 763 -8.61 8.45 -18.60
N LEU A 764 -8.87 9.61 -18.01
CA LEU A 764 -10.08 9.89 -17.23
C LEU A 764 -10.95 10.96 -17.89
N PRO A 765 -12.28 10.94 -17.64
CA PRO A 765 -13.16 12.04 -18.01
C PRO A 765 -12.71 13.36 -17.35
N ASP A 766 -12.93 14.49 -18.03
CA ASP A 766 -12.53 15.84 -17.56
C ASP A 766 -13.10 16.21 -16.18
N GLU A 767 -14.16 15.53 -15.75
CA GLU A 767 -14.82 15.68 -14.45
C GLU A 767 -14.01 15.12 -13.27
N ILE A 768 -13.02 14.25 -13.52
CA ILE A 768 -12.14 13.67 -12.49
C ILE A 768 -10.79 14.42 -12.50
N ALA A 769 -10.71 15.50 -11.72
CA ALA A 769 -9.47 16.25 -11.55
C ALA A 769 -8.56 15.59 -10.50
N PHE A 770 -7.42 15.03 -10.95
CA PHE A 770 -6.35 14.60 -10.04
C PHE A 770 -5.45 15.78 -9.65
N ASP A 771 -5.35 16.04 -8.35
CA ASP A 771 -4.38 16.98 -7.79
C ASP A 771 -3.12 16.23 -7.33
N PRO A 772 -1.97 16.43 -8.02
CA PRO A 772 -0.72 15.78 -7.64
C PRO A 772 0.03 16.51 -6.54
N ASN A 773 -0.49 17.62 -5.99
CA ASN A 773 0.24 18.41 -5.00
C ASN A 773 0.26 17.76 -3.62
N VAL A 774 1.29 18.09 -2.83
CA VAL A 774 1.45 17.57 -1.48
C VAL A 774 0.44 18.28 -0.56
N PRO A 775 -0.39 17.55 0.23
CA PRO A 775 -1.37 18.17 1.12
C PRO A 775 -0.73 19.19 2.07
N GLY A 776 -1.32 20.38 2.14
CA GLY A 776 -0.85 21.47 3.00
C GLY A 776 0.34 22.26 2.44
N ILE A 777 0.88 21.88 1.27
CA ILE A 777 2.00 22.56 0.62
C ILE A 777 1.49 23.34 -0.58
N THR A 778 1.78 24.65 -0.60
CA THR A 778 1.33 25.55 -1.67
C THR A 778 2.21 25.48 -2.92
N THR A 779 3.45 25.01 -2.78
CA THR A 779 4.39 24.84 -3.90
C THR A 779 3.93 23.70 -4.80
N PRO A 780 3.73 23.93 -6.11
CA PRO A 780 3.31 22.87 -7.03
C PRO A 780 4.33 21.72 -7.09
N VAL A 781 3.84 20.49 -7.28
CA VAL A 781 4.71 19.29 -7.33
C VAL A 781 5.81 19.38 -8.39
N SER A 782 5.56 20.02 -9.54
CA SER A 782 6.59 20.20 -10.58
C SER A 782 7.70 21.15 -10.12
N ALA A 783 7.37 22.16 -9.32
CA ALA A 783 8.36 23.06 -8.73
C ALA A 783 9.12 22.36 -7.58
N LEU A 784 8.44 21.56 -6.76
CA LEU A 784 9.09 20.72 -5.73
C LEU A 784 10.07 19.72 -6.34
N LYS A 785 9.70 19.11 -7.48
CA LYS A 785 10.59 18.24 -8.25
C LYS A 785 11.86 18.98 -8.67
N SER A 786 11.73 20.14 -9.31
CA SER A 786 12.87 20.93 -9.76
C SER A 786 13.76 21.37 -8.60
N LYS A 787 13.18 21.87 -7.49
CA LYS A 787 13.93 22.22 -6.28
C LYS A 787 14.70 21.02 -5.71
N THR A 788 14.04 19.87 -5.61
CA THR A 788 14.68 18.63 -5.13
C THR A 788 15.83 18.22 -6.04
N ALA A 789 15.64 18.29 -7.36
CA ALA A 789 16.66 17.93 -8.35
C ALA A 789 17.89 18.87 -8.31
N ASP A 790 17.66 20.18 -8.26
CA ASP A 790 18.70 21.20 -8.34
C ASP A 790 19.41 21.47 -7.00
N GLY A 791 18.75 21.19 -5.87
CA GLY A 791 19.29 21.35 -4.52
C GLY A 791 19.77 20.03 -3.92
N LEU A 792 18.85 19.30 -3.25
CA LEU A 792 19.18 18.11 -2.45
C LEU A 792 19.76 16.95 -3.26
N LEU A 793 19.22 16.65 -4.45
CA LEU A 793 19.71 15.58 -5.30
C LEU A 793 21.03 15.94 -5.97
N ALA A 794 21.21 17.20 -6.35
CA ALA A 794 22.48 17.72 -6.84
C ALA A 794 23.57 17.61 -5.76
N LEU A 795 23.25 17.94 -4.50
CA LEU A 795 24.14 17.76 -3.36
C LEU A 795 24.52 16.29 -3.17
N ARG A 796 23.52 15.39 -3.16
CA ARG A 796 23.72 13.94 -3.06
C ARG A 796 24.63 13.39 -4.16
N LYS A 797 24.54 13.94 -5.37
CA LYS A 797 25.35 13.54 -6.54
C LYS A 797 26.72 14.22 -6.58
N GLY A 798 27.01 15.15 -5.67
CA GLY A 798 28.24 15.97 -5.69
C GLY A 798 28.29 16.99 -6.82
N ALA A 799 27.14 17.28 -7.46
CA ALA A 799 27.04 18.29 -8.52
C ALA A 799 27.04 19.73 -7.96
N ILE A 800 26.76 19.88 -6.67
CA ILE A 800 27.03 21.10 -5.92
C ILE A 800 27.97 20.78 -4.75
N LYS A 801 28.90 21.69 -4.47
CA LYS A 801 29.77 21.69 -3.30
C LYS A 801 29.45 22.86 -2.41
N ILE A 802 29.70 22.69 -1.12
CA ILE A 802 29.53 23.75 -0.13
C ILE A 802 30.91 24.19 0.30
N GLU A 803 31.32 25.37 -0.14
CA GLU A 803 32.56 25.98 0.30
C GLU A 803 32.43 26.42 1.75
N VAL A 804 33.37 25.96 2.58
CA VAL A 804 33.54 26.40 3.95
C VAL A 804 34.88 27.11 4.11
N LYS A 805 35.01 27.89 5.19
CA LYS A 805 36.26 28.56 5.50
C LYS A 805 37.34 27.52 5.82
N ASP A 806 38.44 27.54 5.07
CA ASP A 806 39.62 26.72 5.36
C ASP A 806 40.15 27.06 6.76
N THR A 807 40.23 26.04 7.61
CA THR A 807 40.69 26.18 9.00
C THR A 807 42.20 25.98 9.13
N GLY A 808 42.88 25.55 8.06
CA GLY A 808 44.28 25.11 8.07
C GLY A 808 44.45 23.67 8.58
N ASP A 809 43.39 23.04 9.07
CA ASP A 809 43.33 21.63 9.46
C ASP A 809 42.32 20.91 8.55
N PRO A 810 42.76 19.92 7.73
CA PRO A 810 41.87 19.18 6.84
C PRO A 810 40.69 18.50 7.53
N ILE A 811 40.85 18.03 8.78
CA ILE A 811 39.81 17.31 9.52
C ILE A 811 38.73 18.30 9.98
N GLU A 812 39.14 19.41 10.60
CA GLU A 812 38.22 20.45 11.04
C GLU A 812 37.51 21.10 9.85
N THR A 813 38.21 21.27 8.73
CA THR A 813 37.60 21.74 7.47
C THR A 813 36.54 20.76 6.96
N ALA A 814 36.83 19.46 6.93
CA ALA A 814 35.87 18.44 6.50
C ALA A 814 34.66 18.33 7.45
N LYS A 815 34.86 18.51 8.76
CA LYS A 815 33.79 18.54 9.75
C LYS A 815 32.87 19.74 9.55
N LEU A 816 33.44 20.93 9.34
CA LEU A 816 32.68 22.14 9.04
C LEU A 816 31.91 22.00 7.71
N GLU A 817 32.52 21.40 6.70
CA GLU A 817 31.85 21.07 5.43
C GLU A 817 30.65 20.14 5.66
N ALA A 818 30.84 19.04 6.39
CA ALA A 818 29.77 18.10 6.72
C ALA A 818 28.62 18.76 7.50
N GLU A 819 28.93 19.64 8.45
CA GLU A 819 27.91 20.41 9.19
C GLU A 819 27.13 21.35 8.27
N GLN A 820 27.81 22.06 7.36
CA GLN A 820 27.17 22.97 6.41
C GLN A 820 26.36 22.24 5.33
N ILE A 821 26.76 21.04 4.92
CA ILE A 821 25.96 20.11 4.09
C ILE A 821 24.64 19.77 4.76
N GLN A 822 24.70 19.42 6.04
CA GLN A 822 23.49 19.12 6.80
C GLN A 822 22.62 20.36 6.99
N ALA A 823 23.23 21.51 7.31
CA ALA A 823 22.52 22.78 7.46
C ALA A 823 21.79 23.21 6.17
N PHE A 824 22.44 23.05 5.02
CA PHE A 824 21.82 23.30 3.71
C PHE A 824 20.62 22.38 3.49
N ALA A 825 20.78 21.08 3.73
CA ALA A 825 19.70 20.11 3.53
C ALA A 825 18.49 20.38 4.44
N ILE A 826 18.75 20.79 5.70
CA ILE A 826 17.71 21.23 6.65
C ILE A 826 16.98 22.47 6.13
N ASN A 827 17.71 23.48 5.64
CA ASN A 827 17.12 24.69 5.11
C ASN A 827 16.22 24.41 3.90
N GLU A 828 16.68 23.60 2.95
CA GLU A 828 15.91 23.22 1.75
C GLU A 828 14.60 22.50 2.11
N ILE A 829 14.63 21.56 3.05
CA ILE A 829 13.42 20.85 3.50
C ILE A 829 12.46 21.78 4.24
N ARG A 830 12.97 22.69 5.09
CA ARG A 830 12.14 23.71 5.74
C ARG A 830 11.46 24.62 4.72
N GLU A 831 12.18 25.08 3.71
CA GLU A 831 11.62 25.93 2.66
C GLU A 831 10.58 25.20 1.80
N MET A 832 10.79 23.92 1.50
CA MET A 832 9.87 23.15 0.67
C MET A 832 8.61 22.68 1.43
N PHE A 833 8.77 22.29 2.70
CA PHE A 833 7.75 21.51 3.42
C PHE A 833 7.40 22.07 4.80
N GLY A 834 8.18 23.00 5.35
CA GLY A 834 7.96 23.53 6.70
C GLY A 834 8.20 22.51 7.82
N VAL A 835 8.99 21.45 7.56
CA VAL A 835 9.33 20.42 8.55
C VAL A 835 10.81 20.46 8.89
N SER A 836 11.15 19.98 10.09
CA SER A 836 12.51 20.02 10.64
C SER A 836 13.04 18.65 11.09
N SER A 837 12.22 17.60 11.10
CA SER A 837 12.66 16.21 11.40
C SER A 837 12.33 15.20 10.30
N LEU A 838 13.06 14.08 10.28
CA LEU A 838 12.81 12.96 9.36
C LEU A 838 11.45 12.31 9.59
N ASN A 839 10.98 12.24 10.84
CA ASN A 839 9.67 11.70 11.18
C ASN A 839 8.52 12.60 10.70
N GLN A 840 8.66 13.92 10.85
CA GLN A 840 7.70 14.88 10.28
C GLN A 840 7.65 14.76 8.75
N LEU A 841 8.80 14.64 8.08
CA LEU A 841 8.87 14.43 6.64
C LEU A 841 8.20 13.10 6.24
N SER A 842 8.46 12.02 6.98
CA SER A 842 7.84 10.70 6.79
C SER A 842 6.31 10.78 6.92
N ALA A 843 5.80 11.45 7.96
CA ALA A 843 4.37 11.66 8.17
C ALA A 843 3.73 12.46 7.02
N LEU A 844 4.40 13.52 6.54
CA LEU A 844 3.93 14.32 5.39
C LEU A 844 3.83 13.47 4.11
N PHE A 845 4.86 12.68 3.81
CA PHE A 845 4.86 11.82 2.61
C PHE A 845 3.88 10.65 2.72
N LYS A 846 3.63 10.10 3.92
CA LYS A 846 2.53 9.15 4.15
C LYS A 846 1.19 9.82 3.89
N ALA A 847 0.95 11.04 4.39
CA ALA A 847 -0.29 11.78 4.10
C ALA A 847 -0.44 12.08 2.60
N TYR A 848 0.65 12.38 1.90
CA TYR A 848 0.67 12.52 0.45
C TYR A 848 0.30 11.21 -0.25
N GLY A 849 0.85 10.08 0.20
CA GLY A 849 0.49 8.75 -0.26
C GLY A 849 -1.01 8.45 -0.11
N VAL A 850 -1.59 8.81 1.04
CA VAL A 850 -3.04 8.69 1.28
C VAL A 850 -3.83 9.50 0.26
N ALA A 851 -3.47 10.77 0.06
CA ALA A 851 -4.18 11.67 -0.85
C ALA A 851 -4.12 11.19 -2.31
N VAL A 852 -2.95 10.75 -2.79
CA VAL A 852 -2.77 10.26 -4.16
C VAL A 852 -3.53 8.95 -4.38
N ASN A 853 -3.44 8.00 -3.46
CA ASN A 853 -4.17 6.73 -3.59
C ASN A 853 -5.68 6.92 -3.51
N ALA A 854 -6.18 7.78 -2.61
CA ALA A 854 -7.62 8.01 -2.49
C ALA A 854 -8.23 8.61 -3.78
N GLN A 855 -7.54 9.56 -4.40
CA GLN A 855 -7.98 10.17 -5.66
C GLN A 855 -7.89 9.19 -6.84
N LEU A 856 -6.76 8.49 -6.99
CA LEU A 856 -6.48 7.71 -8.19
C LEU A 856 -7.03 6.28 -8.15
N ARG A 857 -7.28 5.69 -6.99
CA ARG A 857 -7.82 4.32 -6.97
C ARG A 857 -9.26 4.25 -7.46
N LYS A 858 -10.03 5.33 -7.33
CA LYS A 858 -11.32 5.49 -8.04
C LYS A 858 -11.12 5.46 -9.56
N ALA A 859 -10.19 6.26 -10.06
CA ALA A 859 -9.85 6.37 -11.47
C ALA A 859 -9.33 5.05 -12.08
N VAL A 860 -8.44 4.37 -11.37
CA VAL A 860 -7.89 3.07 -11.76
C VAL A 860 -8.97 1.99 -11.72
N ALA A 861 -9.86 2.00 -10.72
CA ALA A 861 -10.99 1.06 -10.68
C ALA A 861 -11.92 1.26 -11.87
N GLU A 862 -12.21 2.50 -12.29
CA GLU A 862 -12.99 2.78 -13.49
C GLU A 862 -12.26 2.37 -14.79
N GLU A 863 -10.96 2.63 -14.93
CA GLU A 863 -10.16 2.09 -16.05
C GLU A 863 -10.30 0.56 -16.12
N MET A 864 -10.19 -0.11 -14.98
CA MET A 864 -10.32 -1.57 -14.85
C MET A 864 -11.74 -2.07 -15.14
N LYS A 865 -12.78 -1.34 -14.72
CA LYS A 865 -14.18 -1.63 -15.04
C LYS A 865 -14.47 -1.42 -16.52
N MET A 866 -13.97 -0.36 -17.15
CA MET A 866 -14.12 -0.12 -18.60
C MET A 866 -13.44 -1.23 -19.42
N LEU A 867 -12.27 -1.69 -18.98
CA LEU A 867 -11.59 -2.83 -19.58
C LEU A 867 -12.40 -4.14 -19.43
N LYS A 868 -13.11 -4.34 -18.30
CA LYS A 868 -14.01 -5.48 -18.08
C LYS A 868 -15.34 -5.35 -18.82
N SER A 869 -15.97 -4.19 -18.87
CA SER A 869 -17.30 -3.99 -19.49
C SER A 869 -17.23 -4.05 -21.01
N GLY A 870 -16.13 -3.59 -21.62
CA GLY A 870 -15.83 -3.81 -23.04
C GLY A 870 -15.72 -5.29 -23.44
N SER A 871 -15.64 -6.21 -22.46
CA SER A 871 -15.61 -7.67 -22.67
C SER A 871 -16.95 -8.38 -22.60
N ALA A 872 -17.88 -7.88 -21.80
CA ALA A 872 -19.23 -8.44 -21.73
C ALA A 872 -20.04 -8.22 -23.03
N ALA A 873 -19.65 -7.26 -23.88
CA ALA A 873 -20.30 -6.98 -25.15
C ALA A 873 -20.01 -8.02 -26.27
N PHE A 874 -19.08 -8.95 -26.06
CA PHE A 874 -18.68 -9.97 -27.05
C PHE A 874 -19.06 -11.41 -26.70
N PHE A 875 -19.62 -11.64 -25.51
CA PHE A 875 -20.07 -12.97 -25.09
C PHE A 875 -21.58 -12.96 -24.90
N GLU A 876 -22.31 -13.52 -25.87
CA GLU A 876 -23.67 -13.97 -25.60
C GLU A 876 -23.63 -15.04 -24.49
N PRO A 877 -24.57 -15.02 -23.53
CA PRO A 877 -24.61 -16.01 -22.47
C PRO A 877 -24.84 -17.39 -23.07
N VAL A 878 -23.92 -18.32 -22.79
CA VAL A 878 -24.06 -19.74 -23.13
C VAL A 878 -25.38 -20.26 -22.57
N PRO A 879 -26.26 -20.88 -23.38
CA PRO A 879 -27.51 -21.46 -22.89
C PRO A 879 -27.20 -22.52 -21.83
N LYS A 880 -27.89 -22.45 -20.69
CA LYS A 880 -27.80 -23.50 -19.66
C LYS A 880 -28.16 -24.86 -20.29
N ARG A 881 -27.33 -25.87 -20.00
CA ARG A 881 -27.59 -27.28 -20.36
C ARG A 881 -29.02 -27.67 -19.94
N PRO A 882 -29.75 -28.43 -20.76
CA PRO A 882 -30.98 -29.05 -20.30
C PRO A 882 -30.64 -30.09 -19.24
N ASP A 883 -31.32 -30.00 -18.10
CA ASP A 883 -31.22 -30.98 -17.03
C ASP A 883 -31.54 -32.37 -17.57
N SER A 884 -30.66 -33.34 -17.27
CA SER A 884 -30.79 -34.73 -17.65
C SER A 884 -32.04 -35.35 -17.04
N ALA A 885 -32.83 -36.02 -17.89
CA ALA A 885 -33.96 -36.88 -17.53
C ALA A 885 -33.60 -38.04 -16.61
#